data_AF-A0A1E7DPX3-F1
#
_entry.id   AF-A0A1E7DPX3-F1
#
_cell.length_a   1.000
_cell.length_b   1.000
_cell.length_c   1.000
_cell.angle_alpha   90.00
_cell.angle_beta   90.00
_cell.angle_gamma   90.00
#
_symmetry.space_group_name_H-M   'P 1'
#
loop_
_entity.id
_entity.type
_entity.pdbx_description
1 polymer ?
#
loop_
_entity_poly.entity_id
_entity_poly.type
_entity_poly.pdbx_seq_one_letter_code
_entity_poly.pdbx_strand_id
1 'polypeptide(L)'
;MAIDELELWYQQLKSKVDDNILLYQDKRGYLWDKVHPAHLRYFKNNCCGYPFTNHLALVLMLTSNQNLDPKTISINLQVLNIVLRSLFQELKVASVHDFDVDIHLSDYLRGEILPSHSDHKKSAFFGHYKTTVKKMQSWHSTKLTKEQQEVFAPFLLPQTHLDSKDFKVAKAAKKSAQSKRKSETDAISKEFLIIRAQGGFRLNQVRRLRQKYLEAVELVKANDYPLPFDFAYIENEKRGNVSKELFSFRLWDKSSFVLHHREHYRAATIRQAEKRNSTFSDEKNEYFVEFLKAEMLDDETGEPVEETEGFWFLPILEHQLIGVWYQSLSEEQINEKLKILEMYGYREPDSEDKSVPFLANRKGILAQGTFITNSQQYADGILMNVEVLYITALFGATALDIFTASGARLGEVAQVHFGNGCFHKGSITDPKTNKKKKTHMFRAVPKGRDEPAVFYVNKDTFELIKEIGFYLKDTHYEGSIPTVEFNYQKYRGISRPNQPYVFQLHGRHFGHQTLGCILNFICFGLIYETQDKKLVKLKPHLLRHGFATHAVQAKEFSIDVVAMILNQKDLEVTGYYSQPTQTQVAEVITDFHTSMNTEIDMMKEVLRQPEELRALFERQKKISGPFSETVGGTCVTNKVCPTKLACIGCVTKIPEPDKKHELIAYLKWAEESKDYFKENRMDMEEMKMKQVIHDAKVEMKEIALIEEYRRDKENEPKLIIEKE
;
A
#
# COMPACT_ATOMS: atom_id res chain seq x y z
N MET A 1 -7.79 54.29 -20.10
CA MET A 1 -6.61 53.40 -19.95
C MET A 1 -6.18 52.96 -21.34
N ALA A 2 -4.87 52.90 -21.60
CA ALA A 2 -4.36 52.38 -22.87
C ALA A 2 -4.57 50.87 -22.97
N ILE A 3 -4.61 50.35 -24.20
CA ILE A 3 -4.97 48.95 -24.52
C ILE A 3 -3.78 47.97 -24.33
N ASP A 4 -2.57 48.49 -24.09
CA ASP A 4 -1.31 47.74 -24.22
C ASP A 4 -0.80 46.99 -22.97
N GLU A 5 -1.48 47.05 -21.82
CA GLU A 5 -1.10 46.29 -20.60
C GLU A 5 -2.25 45.41 -20.07
N LEU A 6 -2.95 44.70 -20.96
CA LEU A 6 -3.89 43.64 -20.54
C LEU A 6 -3.15 42.31 -20.34
N GLU A 7 -3.31 41.72 -19.16
CA GLU A 7 -2.57 40.53 -18.71
C GLU A 7 -2.62 39.34 -19.69
N LEU A 8 -1.61 38.46 -19.57
CA LEU A 8 -1.42 37.29 -20.43
C LEU A 8 -2.66 36.37 -20.53
N TRP A 9 -3.53 36.33 -19.52
CA TRP A 9 -4.78 35.57 -19.57
C TRP A 9 -5.84 36.22 -20.47
N TYR A 10 -5.92 37.56 -20.51
CA TYR A 10 -6.88 38.29 -21.33
C TYR A 10 -6.63 38.00 -22.81
N GLN A 11 -5.38 38.13 -23.26
CA GLN A 11 -4.98 37.82 -24.65
C GLN A 11 -5.24 36.35 -25.05
N GLN A 12 -5.29 35.43 -24.08
CA GLN A 12 -5.57 34.01 -24.35
C GLN A 12 -7.06 33.65 -24.42
N LEU A 13 -7.94 34.49 -23.86
CA LEU A 13 -9.39 34.27 -23.76
C LEU A 13 -10.22 35.28 -24.56
N LYS A 14 -9.62 36.40 -25.01
CA LYS A 14 -10.22 37.36 -25.94
C LYS A 14 -10.80 36.63 -27.15
N SER A 15 -11.97 37.07 -27.60
CA SER A 15 -12.81 36.43 -28.64
C SER A 15 -13.23 34.97 -28.38
N LYS A 16 -13.08 34.46 -27.15
CA LYS A 16 -13.56 33.12 -26.73
C LYS A 16 -14.47 33.16 -25.50
N VAL A 17 -14.33 34.20 -24.69
CA VAL A 17 -15.15 34.49 -23.52
C VAL A 17 -15.66 35.92 -23.69
N ASP A 18 -16.88 36.18 -23.23
CA ASP A 18 -17.50 37.51 -23.25
C ASP A 18 -16.67 38.55 -22.47
N ASP A 19 -16.49 39.74 -23.05
CA ASP A 19 -15.68 40.81 -22.44
C ASP A 19 -16.24 41.27 -21.08
N ASN A 20 -17.56 41.15 -20.83
CA ASN A 20 -18.13 41.45 -19.52
C ASN A 20 -17.62 40.50 -18.42
N ILE A 21 -17.31 39.24 -18.75
CA ILE A 21 -16.72 38.27 -17.82
C ILE A 21 -15.21 38.49 -17.70
N LEU A 22 -14.53 38.84 -18.80
CA LEU A 22 -13.08 39.05 -18.80
C LEU A 22 -12.68 40.35 -18.07
N LEU A 23 -13.41 41.44 -18.30
CA LEU A 23 -13.07 42.76 -17.77
C LEU A 23 -13.63 43.01 -16.36
N TYR A 24 -14.31 42.03 -15.74
CA TYR A 24 -14.90 42.20 -14.42
C TYR A 24 -13.84 42.34 -13.31
N GLN A 25 -13.96 43.43 -12.55
CA GLN A 25 -13.14 43.76 -11.40
C GLN A 25 -13.98 43.83 -10.12
N ASP A 26 -13.38 43.46 -8.98
CA ASP A 26 -13.86 43.91 -7.67
C ASP A 26 -12.89 44.94 -7.06
N LYS A 27 -13.11 45.32 -5.79
CA LYS A 27 -12.27 46.27 -5.06
C LYS A 27 -10.79 45.83 -4.89
N ARG A 28 -10.41 44.66 -5.39
CA ARG A 28 -9.07 44.04 -5.28
C ARG A 28 -8.44 43.75 -6.65
N GLY A 29 -8.99 44.25 -7.75
CA GLY A 29 -8.48 44.03 -9.12
C GLY A 29 -9.36 43.09 -9.94
N TYR A 30 -8.81 42.55 -11.03
CA TYR A 30 -9.52 41.58 -11.87
C TYR A 30 -9.67 40.26 -11.11
N LEU A 31 -10.80 39.58 -11.33
CA LEU A 31 -11.01 38.27 -10.69
C LEU A 31 -10.17 37.17 -11.37
N TRP A 32 -9.75 37.36 -12.62
CA TRP A 32 -8.94 36.40 -13.38
C TRP A 32 -7.51 36.26 -12.86
N ASP A 33 -6.95 37.28 -12.21
CA ASP A 33 -5.58 37.28 -11.64
C ASP A 33 -5.37 36.16 -10.59
N LYS A 34 -6.46 35.66 -10.00
CA LYS A 34 -6.43 34.55 -9.02
C LYS A 34 -6.63 33.17 -9.67
N VAL A 35 -6.83 33.08 -10.98
CA VAL A 35 -7.03 31.81 -11.70
C VAL A 35 -5.68 31.13 -11.92
N HIS A 36 -5.47 30.01 -11.22
CA HIS A 36 -4.24 29.24 -11.31
C HIS A 36 -3.92 28.83 -12.78
N PRO A 37 -2.68 29.01 -13.29
CA PRO A 37 -2.36 28.83 -14.72
C PRO A 37 -2.71 27.45 -15.31
N ALA A 38 -2.70 26.39 -14.49
CA ALA A 38 -3.13 25.06 -14.93
C ALA A 38 -4.63 24.98 -15.26
N HIS A 39 -5.48 25.73 -14.53
CA HIS A 39 -6.92 25.76 -14.80
C HIS A 39 -7.23 26.58 -16.04
N LEU A 40 -6.56 27.73 -16.21
CA LEU A 40 -6.64 28.54 -17.42
C LEU A 40 -6.27 27.72 -18.67
N ARG A 41 -5.17 26.96 -18.60
CA ARG A 41 -4.74 26.05 -19.68
C ARG A 41 -5.77 24.96 -19.95
N TYR A 42 -6.33 24.33 -18.92
CA TYR A 42 -7.39 23.32 -19.10
C TYR A 42 -8.64 23.93 -19.74
N PHE A 43 -9.11 25.08 -19.24
CA PHE A 43 -10.27 25.79 -19.74
C PHE A 43 -10.13 26.17 -21.22
N LYS A 44 -9.02 26.82 -21.58
CA LYS A 44 -8.70 27.21 -22.96
C LYS A 44 -8.74 26.04 -23.93
N ASN A 45 -8.23 24.88 -23.52
CA ASN A 45 -8.06 23.72 -24.37
C ASN A 45 -9.30 22.80 -24.42
N ASN A 46 -10.19 22.85 -23.42
CA ASN A 46 -11.26 21.86 -23.24
C ASN A 46 -12.68 22.46 -23.07
N CYS A 47 -12.81 23.73 -22.72
CA CYS A 47 -14.08 24.38 -22.33
C CYS A 47 -14.50 25.53 -23.27
N CYS A 48 -13.59 26.02 -24.13
CA CYS A 48 -13.90 27.02 -25.15
C CYS A 48 -14.54 26.39 -26.39
N GLY A 49 -15.45 27.12 -27.04
CA GLY A 49 -16.11 26.69 -28.29
C GLY A 49 -17.39 25.87 -28.09
N TYR A 50 -18.01 25.93 -26.91
CA TYR A 50 -19.27 25.24 -26.59
C TYR A 50 -20.35 26.25 -26.15
N PRO A 51 -21.65 25.92 -26.27
CA PRO A 51 -22.74 26.82 -25.83
C PRO A 51 -22.62 27.32 -24.38
N PHE A 52 -21.98 26.53 -23.51
CA PHE A 52 -21.75 26.84 -22.10
C PHE A 52 -20.36 27.45 -21.80
N THR A 53 -19.58 27.90 -22.80
CA THR A 53 -18.22 28.45 -22.57
C THR A 53 -18.23 29.63 -21.59
N ASN A 54 -19.07 30.64 -21.81
CA ASN A 54 -19.18 31.80 -20.90
C ASN A 54 -19.63 31.40 -19.48
N HIS A 55 -20.53 30.44 -19.39
CA HIS A 55 -21.02 29.89 -18.14
C HIS A 55 -19.90 29.22 -17.33
N LEU A 56 -19.08 28.38 -17.97
CA LEU A 56 -17.91 27.77 -17.33
C LEU A 56 -16.78 28.78 -17.05
N ALA A 57 -16.65 29.84 -17.85
CA ALA A 57 -15.71 30.93 -17.58
C ALA A 57 -16.08 31.66 -16.27
N LEU A 58 -17.36 32.01 -16.11
CA LEU A 58 -17.90 32.60 -14.88
C LEU A 58 -17.67 31.65 -13.68
N VAL A 59 -17.96 30.36 -13.83
CA VAL A 59 -17.70 29.36 -12.78
C VAL A 59 -16.21 29.29 -12.38
N LEU A 60 -15.29 29.28 -13.35
CA LEU A 60 -13.85 29.23 -13.08
C LEU A 60 -13.37 30.50 -12.36
N MET A 61 -13.80 31.67 -12.84
CA MET A 61 -13.50 32.96 -12.23
C MET A 61 -13.99 33.00 -10.77
N LEU A 62 -15.26 32.66 -10.51
CA LEU A 62 -15.83 32.71 -9.17
C LEU A 62 -15.23 31.67 -8.22
N THR A 63 -14.97 30.44 -8.67
CA THR A 63 -14.41 29.38 -7.81
C THR A 63 -12.94 29.62 -7.48
N SER A 64 -12.17 30.24 -8.37
CA SER A 64 -10.78 30.64 -8.10
C SER A 64 -10.68 31.76 -7.05
N ASN A 65 -11.71 32.59 -6.91
CA ASN A 65 -11.77 33.68 -5.93
C ASN A 65 -12.28 33.24 -4.54
N GLN A 66 -12.53 31.95 -4.32
CA GLN A 66 -13.06 31.41 -3.06
C GLN A 66 -11.98 30.78 -2.15
N ASN A 67 -10.69 30.99 -2.43
CA ASN A 67 -9.56 30.35 -1.73
C ASN A 67 -9.70 28.82 -1.63
N LEU A 68 -10.30 28.19 -2.65
CA LEU A 68 -10.45 26.74 -2.71
C LEU A 68 -9.13 26.09 -3.13
N ASP A 69 -8.91 24.87 -2.66
CA ASP A 69 -7.84 24.01 -3.16
C ASP A 69 -7.85 23.93 -4.70
N PRO A 70 -6.73 24.19 -5.39
CA PRO A 70 -6.64 24.10 -6.85
C PRO A 70 -7.16 22.78 -7.43
N LYS A 71 -6.95 21.63 -6.74
CA LYS A 71 -7.51 20.35 -7.23
C LYS A 71 -9.03 20.36 -7.21
N THR A 72 -9.64 20.97 -6.20
CA THR A 72 -11.10 21.10 -6.09
C THR A 72 -11.68 21.94 -7.24
N ILE A 73 -11.02 23.03 -7.63
CA ILE A 73 -11.39 23.83 -8.81
C ILE A 73 -11.24 23.01 -10.10
N SER A 74 -10.10 22.32 -10.26
CA SER A 74 -9.84 21.44 -11.41
C SER A 74 -10.90 20.35 -11.57
N ILE A 75 -11.24 19.63 -10.50
CA ILE A 75 -12.27 18.58 -10.51
C ILE A 75 -13.64 19.16 -10.85
N ASN A 76 -14.03 20.28 -10.24
CA ASN A 76 -15.33 20.90 -10.51
C ASN A 76 -15.46 21.29 -11.99
N LEU A 77 -14.42 21.93 -12.55
CA LEU A 77 -14.41 22.33 -13.96
C LEU A 77 -14.41 21.11 -14.91
N GLN A 78 -13.62 20.07 -14.62
CA GLN A 78 -13.57 18.83 -15.40
C GLN A 78 -14.92 18.10 -15.42
N VAL A 79 -15.52 17.88 -14.24
CA VAL A 79 -16.80 17.16 -14.11
C VAL A 79 -17.92 17.90 -14.82
N LEU A 80 -18.01 19.22 -14.66
CA LEU A 80 -19.02 20.03 -15.35
C LEU A 80 -18.79 20.01 -16.87
N ASN A 81 -17.57 20.25 -17.33
CA ASN A 81 -17.25 20.31 -18.76
C ASN A 81 -17.54 18.99 -19.49
N ILE A 82 -17.06 17.87 -18.94
CA ILE A 82 -17.21 16.55 -19.58
C ILE A 82 -18.69 16.19 -19.71
N VAL A 83 -19.48 16.37 -18.65
CA VAL A 83 -20.89 15.94 -18.65
C VAL A 83 -21.80 16.93 -19.37
N LEU A 84 -21.58 18.25 -19.25
CA LEU A 84 -22.31 19.22 -20.08
C LEU A 84 -22.04 19.02 -21.57
N ARG A 85 -20.79 18.72 -21.97
CA ARG A 85 -20.47 18.40 -23.37
C ARG A 85 -21.25 17.18 -23.86
N SER A 86 -21.25 16.08 -23.10
CA SER A 86 -22.04 14.89 -23.46
C SER A 86 -23.54 15.17 -23.51
N LEU A 87 -24.09 15.91 -22.54
CA LEU A 87 -25.51 16.24 -22.50
C LEU A 87 -25.94 17.12 -23.67
N PHE A 88 -25.20 18.20 -23.95
CA PHE A 88 -25.54 19.12 -25.04
C PHE A 88 -25.38 18.45 -26.42
N GLN A 89 -24.43 17.52 -26.56
CA GLN A 89 -24.26 16.73 -27.78
C GLN A 89 -25.42 15.73 -27.98
N GLU A 90 -25.81 15.00 -26.93
CA GLU A 90 -26.90 14.01 -26.97
C GLU A 90 -28.27 14.67 -27.21
N LEU A 91 -28.55 15.74 -26.47
CA LEU A 91 -29.80 16.51 -26.55
C LEU A 91 -29.84 17.51 -27.72
N LYS A 92 -28.72 17.68 -28.44
CA LYS A 92 -28.56 18.64 -29.55
C LYS A 92 -28.91 20.10 -29.16
N VAL A 93 -28.60 20.47 -27.92
CA VAL A 93 -28.90 21.78 -27.32
C VAL A 93 -27.93 22.82 -27.87
N ALA A 94 -28.47 23.85 -28.54
CA ALA A 94 -27.69 24.90 -29.19
C ALA A 94 -27.30 26.05 -28.25
N SER A 95 -28.14 26.36 -27.25
CA SER A 95 -27.91 27.39 -26.23
C SER A 95 -28.19 26.85 -24.83
N VAL A 96 -27.53 27.38 -23.80
CA VAL A 96 -27.88 27.08 -22.40
C VAL A 96 -29.32 27.52 -22.06
N HIS A 97 -29.89 28.44 -22.84
CA HIS A 97 -31.29 28.87 -22.71
C HIS A 97 -32.29 27.78 -23.14
N ASP A 98 -31.89 26.86 -24.05
CA ASP A 98 -32.71 25.74 -24.49
C ASP A 98 -32.56 24.52 -23.55
N PHE A 99 -31.67 24.60 -22.56
CA PHE A 99 -31.44 23.54 -21.58
C PHE A 99 -32.46 23.63 -20.44
N ASP A 100 -33.66 23.05 -20.64
CA ASP A 100 -34.61 22.80 -19.55
C ASP A 100 -33.92 21.96 -18.47
N VAL A 101 -33.54 22.62 -17.38
CA VAL A 101 -32.64 22.05 -16.39
C VAL A 101 -33.31 20.97 -15.55
N ASP A 102 -34.63 21.06 -15.31
CA ASP A 102 -35.32 20.11 -14.45
C ASP A 102 -35.78 18.88 -15.24
N ILE A 103 -36.17 19.02 -16.51
CA ILE A 103 -36.43 17.87 -17.40
C ILE A 103 -35.11 17.15 -17.71
N HIS A 104 -34.14 17.84 -18.33
CA HIS A 104 -32.94 17.18 -18.84
C HIS A 104 -32.05 16.59 -17.72
N LEU A 105 -32.00 17.21 -16.54
CA LEU A 105 -31.30 16.59 -15.39
C LEU A 105 -32.10 15.45 -14.79
N SER A 106 -33.44 15.52 -14.74
CA SER A 106 -34.28 14.41 -14.30
C SER A 106 -33.99 13.16 -15.14
N ASP A 107 -34.03 13.29 -16.45
CA ASP A 107 -33.95 12.18 -17.39
C ASP A 107 -32.51 11.60 -17.44
N TYR A 108 -31.50 12.46 -17.33
CA TYR A 108 -30.11 12.03 -17.12
C TYR A 108 -29.90 11.31 -15.77
N LEU A 109 -30.54 11.77 -14.69
CA LEU A 109 -30.46 11.13 -13.37
C LEU A 109 -31.26 9.83 -13.29
N ARG A 110 -32.28 9.65 -14.12
CA ARG A 110 -32.98 8.36 -14.31
C ARG A 110 -32.21 7.42 -15.23
N GLY A 111 -31.30 7.96 -16.05
CA GLY A 111 -30.51 7.22 -17.02
C GLY A 111 -31.21 6.99 -18.37
N GLU A 112 -32.29 7.73 -18.62
CA GLU A 112 -33.00 7.78 -19.90
C GLU A 112 -32.13 8.47 -20.96
N ILE A 113 -31.31 9.45 -20.53
CA ILE A 113 -30.25 10.09 -21.32
C ILE A 113 -28.88 9.56 -20.86
N LEU A 114 -27.97 9.28 -21.82
CA LEU A 114 -26.61 8.77 -21.57
C LEU A 114 -26.61 7.56 -20.59
N PRO A 115 -27.29 6.44 -20.92
CA PRO A 115 -27.38 5.27 -20.04
C PRO A 115 -26.01 4.69 -19.67
N SER A 116 -25.01 4.82 -20.56
CA SER A 116 -23.62 4.42 -20.34
C SER A 116 -22.91 5.17 -19.20
N HIS A 117 -23.41 6.33 -18.78
CA HIS A 117 -22.87 7.03 -17.62
C HIS A 117 -23.30 6.34 -16.31
N SER A 118 -22.30 5.92 -15.52
CA SER A 118 -22.54 5.30 -14.21
C SER A 118 -23.25 6.24 -13.23
N ASP A 119 -23.99 5.67 -12.28
CA ASP A 119 -24.65 6.39 -11.19
C ASP A 119 -23.70 7.31 -10.42
N HIS A 120 -22.42 6.92 -10.30
CA HIS A 120 -21.40 7.76 -9.70
C HIS A 120 -21.11 9.02 -10.54
N LYS A 121 -20.98 8.89 -11.87
CA LYS A 121 -20.78 10.03 -12.79
C LYS A 121 -22.01 10.95 -12.80
N LYS A 122 -23.21 10.38 -12.82
CA LYS A 122 -24.50 11.09 -12.70
C LYS A 122 -24.62 11.86 -11.38
N SER A 123 -24.44 11.18 -10.25
CA SER A 123 -24.53 11.78 -8.91
C SER A 123 -23.45 12.82 -8.63
N ALA A 124 -22.20 12.58 -9.07
CA ALA A 124 -21.12 13.53 -8.89
C ALA A 124 -21.39 14.82 -9.68
N PHE A 125 -21.77 14.70 -10.96
CA PHE A 125 -22.13 15.85 -11.78
C PHE A 125 -23.25 16.68 -11.15
N PHE A 126 -24.35 16.06 -10.74
CA PHE A 126 -25.47 16.79 -10.14
C PHE A 126 -25.10 17.53 -8.84
N GLY A 127 -24.28 16.89 -7.97
CA GLY A 127 -23.77 17.54 -6.77
C GLY A 127 -22.85 18.74 -7.08
N HIS A 128 -21.97 18.60 -8.07
CA HIS A 128 -21.10 19.68 -8.56
C HIS A 128 -21.90 20.82 -9.21
N TYR A 129 -22.89 20.48 -10.05
CA TYR A 129 -23.80 21.42 -10.71
C TYR A 129 -24.59 22.24 -9.69
N LYS A 130 -25.37 21.59 -8.81
CA LYS A 130 -26.21 22.28 -7.82
C LYS A 130 -25.40 23.16 -6.87
N THR A 131 -24.20 22.70 -6.44
CA THR A 131 -23.29 23.50 -5.60
C THR A 131 -22.76 24.72 -6.35
N THR A 132 -22.39 24.55 -7.63
CA THR A 132 -21.84 25.62 -8.47
C THR A 132 -22.89 26.67 -8.79
N VAL A 133 -24.09 26.25 -9.22
CA VAL A 133 -25.21 27.17 -9.49
C VAL A 133 -25.58 27.97 -8.24
N LYS A 134 -25.74 27.31 -7.08
CA LYS A 134 -26.04 28.00 -5.82
C LYS A 134 -25.00 29.07 -5.47
N LYS A 135 -23.71 28.78 -5.67
CA LYS A 135 -22.61 29.75 -5.43
C LYS A 135 -22.67 30.94 -6.39
N MET A 136 -22.93 30.68 -7.67
CA MET A 136 -22.98 31.69 -8.73
C MET A 136 -24.23 32.59 -8.57
N GLN A 137 -25.40 32.02 -8.27
CA GLN A 137 -26.61 32.75 -7.92
C GLN A 137 -26.45 33.58 -6.63
N SER A 138 -25.79 33.02 -5.61
CA SER A 138 -25.46 33.77 -4.38
C SER A 138 -24.48 34.93 -4.65
N TRP A 139 -23.51 34.76 -5.56
CA TRP A 139 -22.62 35.85 -5.96
C TRP A 139 -23.38 36.94 -6.72
N HIS A 140 -24.16 36.56 -7.73
CA HIS A 140 -24.97 37.49 -8.55
C HIS A 140 -25.91 38.33 -7.68
N SER A 141 -26.67 37.69 -6.79
CA SER A 141 -27.60 38.38 -5.89
C SER A 141 -26.95 39.23 -4.78
N THR A 142 -25.72 38.92 -4.33
CA THR A 142 -25.12 39.58 -3.13
C THR A 142 -23.86 40.40 -3.40
N LYS A 143 -23.29 40.35 -4.61
CA LYS A 143 -22.02 41.03 -4.96
C LYS A 143 -22.13 42.00 -6.13
N LEU A 144 -23.20 41.92 -6.93
CA LEU A 144 -23.43 42.79 -8.07
C LEU A 144 -24.47 43.88 -7.76
N THR A 145 -24.35 45.03 -8.43
CA THR A 145 -25.43 46.03 -8.54
C THR A 145 -26.54 45.53 -9.49
N LYS A 146 -27.70 46.19 -9.52
CA LYS A 146 -28.81 45.80 -10.43
C LYS A 146 -28.41 45.81 -11.90
N GLU A 147 -27.72 46.85 -12.34
CA GLU A 147 -27.19 46.98 -13.72
C GLU A 147 -26.22 45.84 -14.05
N GLN A 148 -25.32 45.49 -13.12
CA GLN A 148 -24.43 44.34 -13.28
C GLN A 148 -25.20 43.01 -13.26
N GLN A 149 -26.26 42.88 -12.47
CA GLN A 149 -27.10 41.68 -12.44
C GLN A 149 -27.75 41.43 -13.80
N GLU A 150 -28.22 42.47 -14.50
CA GLU A 150 -28.76 42.38 -15.85
C GLU A 150 -27.68 41.94 -16.86
N VAL A 151 -26.48 42.55 -16.80
CA VAL A 151 -25.33 42.17 -17.66
C VAL A 151 -24.89 40.72 -17.45
N PHE A 152 -24.87 40.22 -16.22
CA PHE A 152 -24.42 38.86 -15.91
C PHE A 152 -25.50 37.78 -16.03
N ALA A 153 -26.78 38.13 -16.12
CA ALA A 153 -27.89 37.18 -16.17
C ALA A 153 -27.76 36.14 -17.32
N PRO A 154 -27.38 36.50 -18.56
CA PRO A 154 -27.25 35.54 -19.67
C PRO A 154 -26.10 34.51 -19.54
N PHE A 155 -25.25 34.66 -18.53
CA PHE A 155 -24.12 33.76 -18.26
C PHE A 155 -24.35 32.84 -17.06
N LEU A 156 -25.54 32.91 -16.45
CA LEU A 156 -25.93 32.09 -15.31
C LEU A 156 -26.36 30.69 -15.77
N LEU A 157 -25.68 29.65 -15.27
CA LEU A 157 -26.20 28.28 -15.36
C LEU A 157 -27.59 28.19 -14.69
N PRO A 158 -28.60 27.56 -15.34
CA PRO A 158 -29.97 27.53 -14.85
C PRO A 158 -30.10 26.77 -13.53
N GLN A 159 -30.95 27.29 -12.63
CA GLN A 159 -31.16 26.70 -11.31
C GLN A 159 -32.19 25.57 -11.37
N THR A 160 -31.79 24.40 -10.90
CA THR A 160 -32.66 23.23 -10.75
C THR A 160 -33.42 23.24 -9.43
N HIS A 161 -34.70 22.83 -9.47
CA HIS A 161 -35.53 22.64 -8.28
C HIS A 161 -35.44 21.21 -7.71
N LEU A 162 -34.89 20.26 -8.47
CA LEU A 162 -34.74 18.84 -8.09
C LEU A 162 -33.96 18.62 -6.79
N ASP A 163 -34.37 17.70 -5.90
CA ASP A 163 -33.53 17.19 -4.81
C ASP A 163 -32.83 15.88 -5.23
N SER A 164 -31.56 15.77 -4.87
CA SER A 164 -30.78 14.52 -4.90
C SER A 164 -31.45 13.32 -4.23
N LYS A 165 -32.38 13.55 -3.30
CA LYS A 165 -33.17 12.52 -2.60
C LYS A 165 -34.22 11.86 -3.50
N ASP A 166 -34.71 12.59 -4.51
CA ASP A 166 -35.78 12.13 -5.41
C ASP A 166 -35.26 11.06 -6.39
N PHE A 167 -33.94 11.00 -6.58
CA PHE A 167 -33.27 10.11 -7.53
C PHE A 167 -32.53 8.97 -6.84
N LYS A 168 -32.73 7.76 -7.36
CA LYS A 168 -32.08 6.56 -6.84
C LYS A 168 -30.55 6.59 -7.01
N VAL A 169 -30.00 7.31 -8.00
CA VAL A 169 -28.56 7.30 -8.34
C VAL A 169 -27.63 7.74 -7.21
N ALA A 170 -28.00 8.71 -6.38
CA ALA A 170 -27.15 9.11 -5.25
C ALA A 170 -27.07 8.00 -4.18
N LYS A 171 -28.22 7.37 -3.88
CA LYS A 171 -28.33 6.22 -2.97
C LYS A 171 -27.64 4.98 -3.55
N ALA A 172 -27.81 4.74 -4.84
CA ALA A 172 -27.23 3.62 -5.57
C ALA A 172 -25.71 3.74 -5.72
N ALA A 173 -25.18 4.92 -6.07
CA ALA A 173 -23.74 5.20 -6.08
C ALA A 173 -23.11 5.03 -4.69
N LYS A 174 -23.75 5.55 -3.63
CA LYS A 174 -23.29 5.35 -2.24
C LYS A 174 -23.31 3.87 -1.85
N LYS A 175 -24.41 3.16 -2.12
CA LYS A 175 -24.57 1.72 -1.84
C LYS A 175 -23.57 0.88 -2.64
N SER A 176 -23.38 1.14 -3.93
CA SER A 176 -22.41 0.47 -4.80
C SER A 176 -20.99 0.68 -4.31
N ALA A 177 -20.59 1.91 -4.00
CA ALA A 177 -19.26 2.19 -3.46
C ALA A 177 -19.03 1.57 -2.06
N GLN A 178 -20.07 1.50 -1.21
CA GLN A 178 -20.03 0.75 0.05
C GLN A 178 -19.93 -0.76 -0.18
N SER A 179 -20.68 -1.31 -1.13
CA SER A 179 -20.70 -2.72 -1.49
C SER A 179 -19.37 -3.18 -2.10
N LYS A 180 -18.79 -2.41 -3.03
CA LYS A 180 -17.45 -2.69 -3.58
C LYS A 180 -16.40 -2.69 -2.47
N ARG A 181 -16.36 -1.66 -1.62
CA ARG A 181 -15.41 -1.65 -0.47
C ARG A 181 -15.62 -2.80 0.50
N LYS A 182 -16.87 -3.18 0.79
CA LYS A 182 -17.17 -4.32 1.66
C LYS A 182 -16.67 -5.62 1.00
N SER A 183 -17.03 -5.88 -0.25
CA SER A 183 -16.60 -7.05 -1.02
C SER A 183 -15.07 -7.15 -1.15
N GLU A 184 -14.38 -6.04 -1.48
CA GLU A 184 -12.92 -5.96 -1.47
C GLU A 184 -12.32 -6.24 -0.08
N THR A 185 -12.97 -5.78 1.00
CA THR A 185 -12.49 -6.01 2.39
C THR A 185 -12.73 -7.45 2.83
N ASP A 186 -13.88 -8.03 2.51
CA ASP A 186 -14.25 -9.41 2.84
C ASP A 186 -13.34 -10.41 2.11
N ALA A 187 -12.84 -10.07 0.92
CA ALA A 187 -11.84 -10.85 0.18
C ALA A 187 -10.48 -10.94 0.89
N ILE A 188 -10.09 -9.91 1.66
CA ILE A 188 -8.77 -9.85 2.33
C ILE A 188 -8.82 -10.05 3.85
N SER A 189 -10.01 -10.07 4.46
CA SER A 189 -10.16 -10.04 5.93
C SER A 189 -9.72 -11.34 6.60
N LYS A 190 -9.98 -12.48 5.97
CA LYS A 190 -9.52 -13.81 6.39
C LYS A 190 -7.98 -13.90 6.31
N GLU A 191 -7.39 -13.31 5.27
CA GLU A 191 -5.96 -13.36 4.92
C GLU A 191 -5.13 -12.20 5.51
N PHE A 192 -5.73 -11.34 6.35
CA PHE A 192 -5.12 -10.08 6.78
C PHE A 192 -3.75 -10.23 7.46
N LEU A 193 -3.57 -11.29 8.25
CA LEU A 193 -2.29 -11.59 8.92
C LEU A 193 -1.26 -12.19 7.96
N ILE A 194 -1.72 -12.99 6.99
CA ILE A 194 -0.87 -13.58 5.93
C ILE A 194 -0.34 -12.46 5.02
N ILE A 195 -1.17 -11.48 4.64
CA ILE A 195 -0.74 -10.26 3.92
C ILE A 195 0.40 -9.55 4.66
N ARG A 196 0.31 -9.44 5.99
CA ARG A 196 1.37 -8.81 6.80
C ARG A 196 2.64 -9.67 6.84
N ALA A 197 2.51 -10.98 7.08
CA ALA A 197 3.64 -11.91 7.11
C ALA A 197 4.41 -11.95 5.78
N GLN A 198 3.70 -11.95 4.65
CA GLN A 198 4.27 -11.91 3.31
C GLN A 198 5.15 -10.67 3.08
N GLY A 199 4.77 -9.50 3.61
CA GLY A 199 5.63 -8.30 3.57
C GLY A 199 6.99 -8.51 4.26
N GLY A 200 7.02 -9.25 5.36
CA GLY A 200 8.25 -9.60 6.08
C GLY A 200 9.11 -10.61 5.33
N PHE A 201 8.51 -11.70 4.81
CA PHE A 201 9.24 -12.70 4.02
C PHE A 201 9.89 -12.10 2.78
N ARG A 202 9.16 -11.25 2.05
CA ARG A 202 9.65 -10.59 0.84
C ARG A 202 10.81 -9.64 1.12
N LEU A 203 10.78 -8.94 2.27
CA LEU A 203 11.92 -8.13 2.70
C LEU A 203 13.13 -9.00 3.07
N ASN A 204 12.94 -10.16 3.72
CA ASN A 204 14.03 -11.08 4.05
C ASN A 204 14.70 -11.66 2.79
N GLN A 205 13.93 -12.06 1.77
CA GLN A 205 14.47 -12.54 0.50
C GLN A 205 15.35 -11.47 -0.19
N VAL A 206 14.88 -10.21 -0.21
CA VAL A 206 15.67 -9.10 -0.79
C VAL A 206 16.87 -8.71 0.09
N ARG A 207 16.80 -8.89 1.42
CA ARG A 207 17.98 -8.74 2.31
C ARG A 207 19.05 -9.77 1.98
N ARG A 208 18.69 -11.04 1.77
CA ARG A 208 19.63 -12.11 1.40
C ARG A 208 20.28 -11.83 0.03
N LEU A 209 19.49 -11.45 -0.96
CA LEU A 209 20.00 -11.00 -2.26
C LEU A 209 21.02 -9.86 -2.10
N ARG A 210 20.67 -8.81 -1.34
CA ARG A 210 21.59 -7.69 -1.06
C ARG A 210 22.87 -8.13 -0.37
N GLN A 211 22.76 -8.99 0.64
CA GLN A 211 23.91 -9.50 1.36
C GLN A 211 24.85 -10.26 0.42
N LYS A 212 24.34 -11.23 -0.35
CA LYS A 212 25.18 -12.05 -1.24
C LYS A 212 25.77 -11.24 -2.40
N TYR A 213 25.04 -10.25 -2.92
CA TYR A 213 25.57 -9.25 -3.84
C TYR A 213 26.75 -8.46 -3.25
N LEU A 214 26.62 -7.96 -2.01
CA LEU A 214 27.70 -7.21 -1.36
C LEU A 214 28.92 -8.10 -1.07
N GLU A 215 28.71 -9.33 -0.60
CA GLU A 215 29.79 -10.33 -0.42
C GLU A 215 30.52 -10.64 -1.73
N ALA A 216 29.80 -10.82 -2.84
CA ALA A 216 30.40 -11.03 -4.17
C ALA A 216 31.19 -9.81 -4.65
N VAL A 217 30.67 -8.58 -4.43
CA VAL A 217 31.39 -7.33 -4.76
C VAL A 217 32.65 -7.17 -3.91
N GLU A 218 32.61 -7.48 -2.62
CA GLU A 218 33.78 -7.45 -1.74
C GLU A 218 34.81 -8.50 -2.15
N LEU A 219 34.38 -9.73 -2.46
CA LEU A 219 35.23 -10.81 -2.93
C LEU A 219 35.97 -10.45 -4.22
N VAL A 220 35.25 -9.93 -5.23
CA VAL A 220 35.84 -9.52 -6.51
C VAL A 220 36.86 -8.40 -6.30
N LYS A 221 36.55 -7.40 -5.46
CA LYS A 221 37.48 -6.29 -5.15
C LYS A 221 38.70 -6.73 -4.35
N ALA A 222 38.56 -7.67 -3.42
CA ALA A 222 39.64 -8.12 -2.56
C ALA A 222 40.64 -9.04 -3.27
N ASN A 223 40.20 -9.75 -4.31
CA ASN A 223 41.01 -10.74 -5.04
C ASN A 223 41.34 -10.31 -6.49
N ASP A 224 40.89 -9.12 -6.93
CA ASP A 224 41.02 -8.62 -8.30
C ASP A 224 40.49 -9.60 -9.37
N TYR A 225 39.35 -10.23 -9.08
CA TYR A 225 38.73 -11.16 -10.02
C TYR A 225 38.17 -10.42 -11.25
N PRO A 226 38.25 -11.02 -12.45
CA PRO A 226 37.68 -10.43 -13.66
C PRO A 226 36.15 -10.32 -13.55
N LEU A 227 35.58 -9.42 -14.36
CA LEU A 227 34.14 -9.30 -14.57
C LEU A 227 33.80 -9.62 -16.03
N PRO A 228 32.69 -10.33 -16.33
CA PRO A 228 31.68 -10.83 -15.40
C PRO A 228 32.20 -11.86 -14.40
N PHE A 229 31.53 -11.97 -13.25
CA PHE A 229 31.84 -12.93 -12.20
C PHE A 229 30.58 -13.68 -11.77
N ASP A 230 30.54 -14.98 -12.00
CA ASP A 230 29.36 -15.82 -11.76
C ASP A 230 29.35 -16.36 -10.32
N PHE A 231 28.20 -16.26 -9.67
CA PHE A 231 28.00 -16.67 -8.28
C PHE A 231 26.57 -17.15 -8.04
N ALA A 232 26.38 -18.01 -7.06
CA ALA A 232 25.07 -18.51 -6.67
C ALA A 232 24.90 -18.50 -5.14
N TYR A 233 23.67 -18.69 -4.68
CA TYR A 233 23.40 -19.05 -3.29
C TYR A 233 22.12 -19.90 -3.20
N ILE A 234 22.01 -20.71 -2.15
CA ILE A 234 20.83 -21.53 -1.91
C ILE A 234 19.82 -20.74 -1.07
N GLU A 235 18.68 -20.43 -1.67
CA GLU A 235 17.50 -19.92 -0.99
C GLU A 235 16.74 -21.08 -0.32
N ASN A 236 16.04 -20.79 0.78
CA ASN A 236 15.34 -21.78 1.63
C ASN A 236 16.23 -22.87 2.30
N GLU A 237 17.57 -22.81 2.24
CA GLU A 237 18.50 -23.88 2.72
C GLU A 237 18.14 -24.50 4.11
N LYS A 238 17.66 -23.70 5.06
CA LYS A 238 17.31 -24.11 6.44
C LYS A 238 15.81 -24.37 6.69
N ARG A 239 14.96 -24.29 5.66
CA ARG A 239 13.50 -24.54 5.72
C ARG A 239 13.21 -25.97 5.26
N GLY A 240 13.01 -26.90 6.19
CA GLY A 240 12.75 -28.31 5.89
C GLY A 240 11.39 -28.59 5.23
N ASN A 241 10.48 -27.60 5.19
CA ASN A 241 9.16 -27.73 4.57
C ASN A 241 9.04 -27.03 3.20
N VAL A 242 10.11 -26.46 2.66
CA VAL A 242 10.12 -25.77 1.36
C VAL A 242 11.33 -26.26 0.58
N SER A 243 11.14 -26.63 -0.69
CA SER A 243 12.24 -27.04 -1.55
C SER A 243 13.36 -26.01 -1.56
N LYS A 244 14.61 -26.48 -1.48
CA LYS A 244 15.79 -25.63 -1.62
C LYS A 244 15.86 -25.13 -3.06
N GLU A 245 16.23 -23.87 -3.25
CA GLU A 245 16.33 -23.28 -4.58
C GLU A 245 17.72 -22.66 -4.77
N LEU A 246 18.48 -23.12 -5.77
CA LEU A 246 19.73 -22.49 -6.18
C LEU A 246 19.41 -21.26 -7.02
N PHE A 247 19.78 -20.07 -6.55
CA PHE A 247 19.63 -18.84 -7.31
C PHE A 247 21.00 -18.47 -7.91
N SER A 248 21.09 -18.42 -9.24
CA SER A 248 22.33 -18.17 -9.97
C SER A 248 22.36 -16.76 -10.58
N PHE A 249 23.51 -16.10 -10.46
CA PHE A 249 23.72 -14.70 -10.82
C PHE A 249 25.06 -14.49 -11.52
N ARG A 250 25.12 -13.40 -12.29
CA ARG A 250 26.33 -12.84 -12.85
C ARG A 250 26.52 -11.41 -12.37
N LEU A 251 27.68 -11.13 -11.77
CA LEU A 251 28.05 -9.79 -11.30
C LEU A 251 28.69 -9.00 -12.44
N TRP A 252 28.23 -7.75 -12.61
CA TRP A 252 28.69 -6.83 -13.64
C TRP A 252 29.14 -5.50 -13.06
N ASP A 253 29.99 -4.80 -13.81
CA ASP A 253 30.12 -3.35 -13.78
C ASP A 253 29.75 -2.78 -15.16
N LYS A 254 29.63 -1.45 -15.29
CA LYS A 254 29.20 -0.83 -16.56
C LYS A 254 30.20 -1.05 -17.69
N SER A 255 31.48 -1.18 -17.36
CA SER A 255 32.55 -1.40 -18.33
C SER A 255 32.56 -2.85 -18.79
N SER A 256 32.58 -3.83 -17.86
CA SER A 256 32.59 -5.25 -18.23
C SER A 256 31.37 -5.63 -19.07
N PHE A 257 30.19 -5.12 -18.77
CA PHE A 257 29.00 -5.34 -19.59
C PHE A 257 29.16 -4.80 -21.03
N VAL A 258 29.65 -3.56 -21.20
CA VAL A 258 29.91 -2.98 -22.54
C VAL A 258 31.03 -3.70 -23.29
N LEU A 259 32.01 -4.27 -22.57
CA LEU A 259 33.15 -4.98 -23.13
C LEU A 259 32.89 -6.47 -23.39
N HIS A 260 31.82 -7.02 -22.84
CA HIS A 260 31.29 -8.34 -23.19
C HIS A 260 30.40 -8.21 -24.44
N HIS A 261 29.42 -7.30 -24.43
CA HIS A 261 28.45 -7.10 -25.52
C HIS A 261 28.90 -6.05 -26.56
N ARG A 262 30.15 -6.11 -27.02
CA ARG A 262 30.79 -5.02 -27.81
C ARG A 262 30.06 -4.72 -29.12
N GLU A 263 29.55 -5.75 -29.79
CA GLU A 263 28.77 -5.70 -31.02
C GLU A 263 27.51 -4.82 -30.94
N HIS A 264 26.97 -4.63 -29.73
CA HIS A 264 25.80 -3.79 -29.50
C HIS A 264 26.11 -2.31 -29.18
N TYR A 265 27.39 -1.95 -28.97
CA TYR A 265 27.78 -0.59 -28.61
C TYR A 265 28.57 0.14 -29.71
N ARG A 266 28.47 1.48 -29.72
CA ARG A 266 29.26 2.31 -30.63
C ARG A 266 30.74 2.30 -30.24
N ALA A 267 31.63 2.34 -31.23
CA ALA A 267 33.08 2.38 -31.03
C ALA A 267 33.62 3.55 -30.17
N ALA A 268 32.81 4.58 -29.89
CA ALA A 268 33.12 5.62 -28.92
C ALA A 268 32.86 5.14 -27.47
N THR A 269 31.72 4.49 -27.23
CA THR A 269 31.33 3.92 -25.92
C THR A 269 32.29 2.80 -25.51
N ILE A 270 32.63 1.89 -26.43
CA ILE A 270 33.62 0.82 -26.19
C ILE A 270 34.95 1.43 -25.73
N ARG A 271 35.48 2.43 -26.46
CA ARG A 271 36.72 3.14 -26.08
C ARG A 271 36.65 3.93 -24.76
N GLN A 272 35.45 4.26 -24.27
CA GLN A 272 35.27 4.87 -22.95
C GLN A 272 35.25 3.81 -21.82
N ALA A 273 34.66 2.64 -22.09
CA ALA A 273 34.69 1.49 -21.20
C ALA A 273 36.13 0.92 -21.05
N GLU A 274 36.82 0.65 -22.16
CA GLU A 274 38.22 0.19 -22.19
C GLU A 274 39.17 1.10 -21.40
N LYS A 275 38.89 2.41 -21.40
CA LYS A 275 39.67 3.44 -20.70
C LYS A 275 39.11 3.84 -19.33
N ARG A 276 38.09 3.12 -18.82
CA ARG A 276 37.37 3.42 -17.56
C ARG A 276 37.18 4.92 -17.31
N ASN A 277 36.57 5.63 -18.24
CA ASN A 277 36.37 7.09 -18.15
C ASN A 277 34.90 7.51 -18.24
N SER A 278 34.64 8.79 -17.99
CA SER A 278 33.31 9.42 -18.10
C SER A 278 32.26 8.83 -17.16
N THR A 279 31.47 7.85 -17.61
CA THR A 279 30.48 7.10 -16.81
C THR A 279 30.99 5.74 -16.34
N PHE A 280 32.16 5.32 -16.83
CA PHE A 280 32.83 4.05 -16.54
C PHE A 280 34.04 4.22 -15.60
N SER A 281 34.33 5.44 -15.15
CA SER A 281 35.34 5.73 -14.13
C SER A 281 34.92 5.16 -12.78
N ASP A 282 35.86 4.66 -11.98
CA ASP A 282 35.55 3.92 -10.74
C ASP A 282 34.70 4.72 -9.73
N GLU A 283 34.82 6.05 -9.71
CA GLU A 283 33.96 6.97 -8.93
C GLU A 283 32.46 6.95 -9.30
N LYS A 284 32.11 6.48 -10.50
CA LYS A 284 30.76 6.52 -11.11
C LYS A 284 30.31 5.16 -11.65
N ASN A 285 31.21 4.19 -11.64
CA ASN A 285 30.94 2.82 -11.98
C ASN A 285 30.14 2.21 -10.82
N GLU A 286 29.02 1.57 -11.15
CA GLU A 286 28.14 0.96 -10.16
C GLU A 286 28.07 -0.52 -10.53
N TYR A 287 28.28 -1.39 -9.54
CA TYR A 287 28.05 -2.81 -9.72
C TYR A 287 26.54 -3.09 -9.79
N PHE A 288 26.17 -4.12 -10.52
CA PHE A 288 24.81 -4.63 -10.62
C PHE A 288 24.86 -6.13 -10.93
N VAL A 289 23.75 -6.82 -10.73
CA VAL A 289 23.67 -8.26 -11.02
C VAL A 289 22.75 -8.52 -12.19
N GLU A 290 23.01 -9.62 -12.86
CA GLU A 290 22.09 -10.31 -13.76
C GLU A 290 21.64 -11.58 -13.05
N PHE A 291 20.34 -11.76 -12.85
CA PHE A 291 19.78 -13.02 -12.39
C PHE A 291 19.58 -13.92 -13.61
N LEU A 292 20.23 -15.08 -13.58
CA LEU A 292 20.22 -16.03 -14.70
C LEU A 292 19.03 -16.97 -14.60
N LYS A 293 18.86 -17.61 -13.43
CA LYS A 293 17.81 -18.60 -13.16
C LYS A 293 17.68 -18.91 -11.66
N ALA A 294 16.55 -19.51 -11.28
CA ALA A 294 16.38 -20.21 -10.02
C ALA A 294 16.08 -21.69 -10.31
N GLU A 295 16.71 -22.61 -9.59
CA GLU A 295 16.52 -24.05 -9.82
C GLU A 295 16.22 -24.78 -8.52
N MET A 296 15.18 -25.61 -8.50
CA MET A 296 14.89 -26.48 -7.38
C MET A 296 15.98 -27.54 -7.24
N LEU A 297 16.55 -27.67 -6.04
CA LEU A 297 17.52 -28.71 -5.72
C LEU A 297 16.82 -29.95 -5.16
N ASP A 298 17.27 -31.11 -5.60
CA ASP A 298 16.88 -32.40 -5.04
C ASP A 298 17.42 -32.56 -3.60
N ASP A 299 16.59 -33.07 -2.68
CA ASP A 299 16.95 -33.16 -1.27
C ASP A 299 17.93 -34.30 -0.94
N GLU A 300 18.05 -35.32 -1.80
CA GLU A 300 18.95 -36.47 -1.59
C GLU A 300 20.33 -36.26 -2.23
N THR A 301 20.36 -35.67 -3.43
CA THR A 301 21.57 -35.48 -4.25
C THR A 301 22.14 -34.06 -4.19
N GLY A 302 21.31 -33.05 -3.91
CA GLY A 302 21.68 -31.64 -3.91
C GLY A 302 21.87 -31.02 -5.31
N GLU A 303 21.51 -31.75 -6.37
CA GLU A 303 21.63 -31.33 -7.76
C GLU A 303 20.36 -30.56 -8.23
N PRO A 304 20.49 -29.61 -9.19
CA PRO A 304 19.35 -28.96 -9.84
C PRO A 304 18.44 -29.95 -10.60
N VAL A 305 17.13 -29.82 -10.42
CA VAL A 305 16.10 -30.69 -11.04
C VAL A 305 15.23 -29.96 -12.05
N GLU A 306 14.71 -28.78 -11.67
CA GLU A 306 13.73 -28.01 -12.46
C GLU A 306 13.89 -26.51 -12.19
N GLU A 307 13.69 -25.67 -13.21
CA GLU A 307 13.74 -24.22 -13.09
C GLU A 307 12.46 -23.67 -12.42
N THR A 308 12.58 -22.70 -11.52
CA THR A 308 11.47 -22.12 -10.74
C THR A 308 11.27 -20.62 -11.00
N GLU A 309 10.14 -20.06 -10.56
CA GLU A 309 9.80 -18.63 -10.73
C GLU A 309 10.78 -17.65 -10.03
N GLY A 310 11.61 -18.13 -9.09
CA GLY A 310 12.60 -17.31 -8.39
C GLY A 310 12.00 -16.18 -7.54
N PHE A 311 12.34 -14.91 -7.85
CA PHE A 311 11.85 -13.77 -7.07
C PHE A 311 10.44 -13.34 -7.49
N TRP A 312 9.57 -13.10 -6.50
CA TRP A 312 8.20 -12.60 -6.71
C TRP A 312 8.09 -11.29 -7.53
N PHE A 313 9.18 -10.54 -7.71
CA PHE A 313 9.21 -9.28 -8.47
C PHE A 313 9.76 -9.40 -9.90
N LEU A 314 10.25 -10.56 -10.36
CA LEU A 314 10.83 -10.71 -11.71
C LEU A 314 9.91 -10.19 -12.83
N PRO A 315 8.59 -10.48 -12.85
CA PRO A 315 7.70 -10.00 -13.91
C PRO A 315 7.58 -8.46 -14.01
N ILE A 316 7.95 -7.71 -12.96
CA ILE A 316 8.02 -6.24 -13.01
C ILE A 316 9.23 -5.77 -13.82
N LEU A 317 10.35 -6.49 -13.70
CA LEU A 317 11.63 -6.16 -14.31
C LEU A 317 11.69 -6.65 -15.75
N GLU A 318 11.37 -7.93 -15.97
CA GLU A 318 11.30 -8.61 -17.27
C GLU A 318 10.45 -7.81 -18.27
N HIS A 319 9.20 -7.53 -17.92
CA HIS A 319 8.30 -6.74 -18.77
C HIS A 319 8.49 -5.22 -18.64
N GLN A 320 9.52 -4.76 -17.91
CA GLN A 320 9.88 -3.36 -17.69
C GLN A 320 8.67 -2.46 -17.37
N LEU A 321 7.93 -2.79 -16.31
CA LEU A 321 6.67 -2.13 -15.93
C LEU A 321 6.89 -0.87 -15.05
N ILE A 322 8.13 -0.44 -14.89
CA ILE A 322 8.55 0.64 -13.97
C ILE A 322 8.45 2.01 -14.64
N GLY A 323 8.01 3.02 -13.88
CA GLY A 323 7.97 4.41 -14.37
C GLY A 323 6.85 4.66 -15.39
N VAL A 324 7.12 5.55 -16.37
CA VAL A 324 6.16 5.91 -17.43
C VAL A 324 6.46 5.10 -18.70
N TRP A 325 6.44 3.78 -18.54
CA TRP A 325 6.92 2.77 -19.50
C TRP A 325 6.29 2.87 -20.91
N TYR A 326 5.13 3.50 -21.07
CA TYR A 326 4.43 3.62 -22.36
C TYR A 326 4.91 4.76 -23.28
N GLN A 327 5.82 5.64 -22.84
CA GLN A 327 6.13 6.87 -23.59
C GLN A 327 6.81 6.65 -24.96
N SER A 328 7.49 5.53 -25.14
CA SER A 328 8.31 5.22 -26.32
C SER A 328 7.98 3.87 -26.96
N LEU A 329 6.81 3.30 -26.67
CA LEU A 329 6.38 1.97 -27.12
C LEU A 329 5.28 2.05 -28.18
N SER A 330 5.19 1.04 -29.04
CA SER A 330 4.06 0.85 -29.95
C SER A 330 2.76 0.50 -29.21
N GLU A 331 1.61 0.64 -29.86
CA GLU A 331 0.33 0.27 -29.26
C GLU A 331 0.25 -1.23 -28.91
N GLU A 332 0.88 -2.09 -29.71
CA GLU A 332 0.97 -3.54 -29.47
C GLU A 332 1.74 -3.85 -28.18
N GLN A 333 2.95 -3.29 -28.05
CA GLN A 333 3.79 -3.40 -26.85
C GLN A 333 3.11 -2.79 -25.60
N ILE A 334 2.32 -1.72 -25.79
CA ILE A 334 1.52 -1.15 -24.71
C ILE A 334 0.43 -2.13 -24.28
N ASN A 335 -0.32 -2.70 -25.22
CA ASN A 335 -1.40 -3.64 -24.94
C ASN A 335 -0.92 -4.93 -24.27
N GLU A 336 0.26 -5.44 -24.65
CA GLU A 336 0.93 -6.55 -23.98
C GLU A 336 1.21 -6.24 -22.49
N LYS A 337 1.87 -5.12 -22.20
CA LYS A 337 2.14 -4.68 -20.82
C LYS A 337 0.85 -4.40 -20.03
N LEU A 338 -0.21 -3.93 -20.68
CA LEU A 338 -1.52 -3.76 -20.04
C LEU A 338 -2.19 -5.09 -19.69
N LYS A 339 -2.03 -6.15 -20.48
CA LYS A 339 -2.52 -7.51 -20.16
C LYS A 339 -1.81 -8.09 -18.94
N ILE A 340 -0.49 -7.94 -18.85
CA ILE A 340 0.28 -8.38 -17.69
C ILE A 340 -0.20 -7.64 -16.42
N LEU A 341 -0.38 -6.32 -16.49
CA LEU A 341 -0.94 -5.55 -15.38
C LEU A 341 -2.39 -5.96 -15.03
N GLU A 342 -3.18 -6.42 -15.98
CA GLU A 342 -4.53 -6.95 -15.76
C GLU A 342 -4.51 -8.30 -15.03
N MET A 343 -3.65 -9.23 -15.44
CA MET A 343 -3.45 -10.54 -14.79
C MET A 343 -3.12 -10.40 -13.30
N TYR A 344 -2.29 -9.41 -12.92
CA TYR A 344 -1.94 -9.14 -11.53
C TYR A 344 -2.94 -8.20 -10.80
N GLY A 345 -4.10 -7.87 -11.38
CA GLY A 345 -5.14 -7.03 -10.78
C GLY A 345 -4.81 -5.53 -10.68
N TYR A 346 -3.80 -5.07 -11.43
CA TYR A 346 -3.36 -3.67 -11.49
C TYR A 346 -4.09 -2.82 -12.54
N ARG A 347 -4.91 -3.45 -13.39
CA ARG A 347 -5.83 -2.84 -14.37
C ARG A 347 -7.14 -3.64 -14.39
N GLU A 348 -8.27 -2.96 -14.65
CA GLU A 348 -9.54 -3.64 -14.93
C GLU A 348 -9.66 -3.83 -16.46
N PRO A 349 -10.21 -4.94 -16.99
CA PRO A 349 -10.13 -5.30 -18.41
C PRO A 349 -10.58 -4.20 -19.38
N ASP A 350 -11.74 -3.62 -19.10
CA ASP A 350 -12.39 -2.58 -19.92
C ASP A 350 -11.83 -1.16 -19.67
N SER A 351 -10.69 -1.02 -18.99
CA SER A 351 -10.15 0.28 -18.62
C SER A 351 -9.33 0.91 -19.74
N GLU A 352 -9.77 2.07 -20.24
CA GLU A 352 -9.02 2.94 -21.16
C GLU A 352 -7.78 3.60 -20.49
N ASP A 353 -7.68 3.57 -19.15
CA ASP A 353 -6.58 4.20 -18.41
C ASP A 353 -5.28 3.38 -18.50
N LYS A 354 -4.19 4.03 -18.93
CA LYS A 354 -2.82 3.49 -18.90
C LYS A 354 -2.31 3.40 -17.46
N SER A 355 -2.56 2.26 -16.82
CA SER A 355 -2.17 2.01 -15.42
C SER A 355 -0.64 2.03 -15.24
N VAL A 356 -0.16 2.85 -14.29
CA VAL A 356 1.27 3.00 -13.96
C VAL A 356 1.51 2.79 -12.45
N PRO A 357 1.34 1.55 -11.94
CA PRO A 357 1.39 1.28 -10.50
C PRO A 357 2.80 1.38 -9.92
N PHE A 358 3.83 1.20 -10.73
CA PHE A 358 5.25 1.23 -10.35
C PHE A 358 5.93 2.57 -10.71
N LEU A 359 5.14 3.65 -10.77
CA LEU A 359 5.64 5.01 -10.98
C LEU A 359 6.00 5.68 -9.64
N ALA A 360 7.29 5.69 -9.31
CA ALA A 360 7.85 6.56 -8.28
C ALA A 360 8.23 7.92 -8.86
N ASN A 361 7.96 9.02 -8.14
CA ASN A 361 8.43 10.37 -8.50
C ASN A 361 9.71 10.78 -7.74
N ARG A 362 10.54 9.78 -7.43
CA ARG A 362 11.77 9.87 -6.65
C ARG A 362 12.84 8.95 -7.24
N LYS A 363 14.06 9.49 -7.44
CA LYS A 363 15.26 8.69 -7.77
C LYS A 363 15.51 7.68 -6.64
N GLY A 364 16.08 6.52 -6.96
CA GLY A 364 16.46 5.49 -5.99
C GLY A 364 15.30 4.62 -5.49
N ILE A 365 14.05 4.88 -5.90
CA ILE A 365 12.90 4.02 -5.60
C ILE A 365 12.45 3.32 -6.87
N LEU A 366 12.62 1.99 -6.88
CA LEU A 366 12.31 1.00 -7.92
C LEU A 366 12.97 1.21 -9.31
N ALA A 367 13.33 2.43 -9.68
CA ALA A 367 13.97 2.74 -10.95
C ALA A 367 15.42 2.21 -11.02
N GLN A 368 15.63 1.18 -11.85
CA GLN A 368 16.92 0.47 -12.00
C GLN A 368 18.06 1.36 -12.55
N GLY A 369 17.72 2.45 -13.24
CA GLY A 369 18.68 3.38 -13.83
C GLY A 369 18.82 3.19 -15.34
N THR A 370 19.08 4.29 -16.06
CA THR A 370 19.01 4.34 -17.53
C THR A 370 19.96 3.36 -18.22
N PHE A 371 21.13 3.08 -17.64
CA PHE A 371 22.05 2.08 -18.18
C PHE A 371 21.40 0.70 -18.15
N ILE A 372 21.09 0.19 -16.94
CA ILE A 372 20.49 -1.14 -16.74
C ILE A 372 19.21 -1.33 -17.57
N THR A 373 18.29 -0.35 -17.56
CA THR A 373 17.04 -0.45 -18.34
C THR A 373 17.27 -0.53 -19.85
N ASN A 374 18.27 0.18 -20.39
CA ASN A 374 18.59 0.12 -21.82
C ASN A 374 19.42 -1.12 -22.19
N SER A 375 20.24 -1.61 -21.27
CA SER A 375 21.12 -2.77 -21.44
C SER A 375 20.38 -4.11 -21.34
N GLN A 376 19.20 -4.14 -20.70
CA GLN A 376 18.40 -5.34 -20.49
C GLN A 376 18.10 -6.14 -21.79
N GLN A 377 18.09 -5.49 -22.95
CA GLN A 377 17.85 -6.16 -24.24
C GLN A 377 19.05 -6.98 -24.77
N TYR A 378 20.21 -6.88 -24.12
CA TYR A 378 21.46 -7.57 -24.48
C TYR A 378 21.88 -8.64 -23.47
N ALA A 379 21.19 -8.70 -22.32
CA ALA A 379 21.47 -9.64 -21.24
C ALA A 379 20.86 -11.02 -21.54
N ASP A 380 21.49 -12.08 -21.04
CA ASP A 380 20.97 -13.45 -21.07
C ASP A 380 19.81 -13.61 -20.06
N GLY A 381 19.91 -12.89 -18.93
CA GLY A 381 18.96 -12.89 -17.81
C GLY A 381 18.44 -11.50 -17.42
N ILE A 382 17.92 -11.37 -16.19
CA ILE A 382 17.27 -10.14 -15.71
C ILE A 382 18.27 -9.25 -14.95
N LEU A 383 18.54 -8.05 -15.46
CA LEU A 383 19.45 -7.08 -14.85
C LEU A 383 18.79 -6.34 -13.68
N MET A 384 19.51 -6.24 -12.56
CA MET A 384 19.00 -5.70 -11.29
C MET A 384 19.98 -4.76 -10.60
N ASN A 385 19.48 -3.58 -10.23
CA ASN A 385 20.08 -2.73 -9.22
C ASN A 385 19.61 -3.18 -7.83
N VAL A 386 20.42 -4.00 -7.18
CA VAL A 386 20.09 -4.66 -5.90
C VAL A 386 19.82 -3.65 -4.77
N GLU A 387 20.59 -2.56 -4.68
CA GLU A 387 20.37 -1.51 -3.67
C GLU A 387 18.99 -0.83 -3.84
N VAL A 388 18.59 -0.54 -5.10
CA VAL A 388 17.29 0.05 -5.40
C VAL A 388 16.15 -0.90 -5.05
N LEU A 389 16.29 -2.21 -5.31
CA LEU A 389 15.30 -3.21 -4.91
C LEU A 389 15.18 -3.31 -3.38
N TYR A 390 16.31 -3.36 -2.66
CA TYR A 390 16.33 -3.40 -1.20
C TYR A 390 15.67 -2.18 -0.55
N ILE A 391 16.08 -0.96 -0.92
CA ILE A 391 15.50 0.23 -0.28
C ILE A 391 14.00 0.37 -0.60
N THR A 392 13.57 -0.06 -1.80
CA THR A 392 12.15 -0.09 -2.16
C THR A 392 11.38 -1.13 -1.34
N ALA A 393 11.93 -2.33 -1.15
CA ALA A 393 11.36 -3.38 -0.31
C ALA A 393 11.27 -2.94 1.16
N LEU A 394 12.33 -2.35 1.71
CA LEU A 394 12.38 -1.86 3.10
C LEU A 394 11.33 -0.79 3.37
N PHE A 395 11.22 0.21 2.48
CA PHE A 395 10.16 1.22 2.56
C PHE A 395 8.75 0.62 2.40
N GLY A 396 8.58 -0.30 1.45
CA GLY A 396 7.29 -0.95 1.17
C GLY A 396 6.79 -1.79 2.34
N ALA A 397 7.64 -2.69 2.85
CA ALA A 397 7.36 -3.54 4.00
C ALA A 397 7.08 -2.69 5.25
N THR A 398 7.89 -1.65 5.52
CA THR A 398 7.62 -0.75 6.66
C THR A 398 6.28 -0.02 6.53
N ALA A 399 5.91 0.44 5.33
CA ALA A 399 4.62 1.07 5.11
C ALA A 399 3.46 0.07 5.33
N LEU A 400 3.55 -1.14 4.78
CA LEU A 400 2.58 -2.23 4.97
C LEU A 400 2.43 -2.60 6.45
N ASP A 401 3.55 -2.69 7.17
CA ASP A 401 3.59 -3.03 8.59
C ASP A 401 2.96 -1.92 9.46
N ILE A 402 3.21 -0.64 9.16
CA ILE A 402 2.51 0.48 9.82
C ILE A 402 1.00 0.44 9.52
N PHE A 403 0.58 0.20 8.27
CA PHE A 403 -0.85 0.11 7.92
C PHE A 403 -1.55 -1.02 8.68
N THR A 404 -0.91 -2.18 8.79
CA THR A 404 -1.49 -3.38 9.40
C THR A 404 -1.33 -3.43 10.92
N ALA A 405 -0.41 -2.66 11.52
CA ALA A 405 -0.29 -2.50 12.98
C ALA A 405 -1.22 -1.42 13.56
N SER A 406 -1.41 -0.30 12.85
CA SER A 406 -2.08 0.90 13.39
C SER A 406 -3.41 1.26 12.73
N GLY A 407 -3.71 0.71 11.56
CA GLY A 407 -4.83 1.14 10.73
C GLY A 407 -4.72 2.60 10.25
N ALA A 408 -3.55 3.24 10.31
CA ALA A 408 -3.34 4.62 9.87
C ALA A 408 -3.69 4.82 8.39
N ARG A 409 -4.12 6.02 8.01
CA ARG A 409 -4.32 6.40 6.60
C ARG A 409 -2.96 6.70 5.95
N LEU A 410 -2.88 6.60 4.62
CA LEU A 410 -1.67 6.93 3.84
C LEU A 410 -1.07 8.31 4.19
N GLY A 411 -1.91 9.32 4.42
CA GLY A 411 -1.45 10.66 4.82
C GLY A 411 -1.06 10.79 6.28
N GLU A 412 -1.44 9.86 7.14
CA GLU A 412 -0.99 9.74 8.54
C GLU A 412 0.37 9.01 8.58
N VAL A 413 0.53 7.93 7.81
CA VAL A 413 1.82 7.23 7.62
C VAL A 413 2.89 8.11 6.98
N ALA A 414 2.50 8.97 6.03
CA ALA A 414 3.41 9.95 5.44
C ALA A 414 3.98 10.96 6.46
N GLN A 415 3.35 11.17 7.62
CA GLN A 415 3.81 12.15 8.62
C GLN A 415 4.88 11.60 9.58
N VAL A 416 5.17 10.29 9.55
CA VAL A 416 6.10 9.66 10.50
C VAL A 416 7.53 10.21 10.30
N HIS A 417 8.17 10.67 11.38
CA HIS A 417 9.49 11.34 11.32
C HIS A 417 10.39 11.03 12.52
N PHE A 418 11.70 11.13 12.33
CA PHE A 418 12.71 10.95 13.37
C PHE A 418 12.88 12.17 14.30
N GLY A 419 12.28 13.31 13.96
CA GLY A 419 12.30 14.52 14.78
C GLY A 419 11.54 14.35 16.11
N ASN A 420 11.88 15.20 17.09
CA ASN A 420 11.33 15.16 18.45
C ASN A 420 9.78 15.13 18.45
N GLY A 421 9.20 14.30 19.33
CA GLY A 421 7.77 14.25 19.57
C GLY A 421 6.93 13.39 18.60
N CYS A 422 7.50 12.79 17.56
CA CYS A 422 6.77 11.78 16.78
C CYS A 422 6.73 10.44 17.53
N PHE A 423 7.88 9.80 17.72
CA PHE A 423 7.98 8.50 18.39
C PHE A 423 7.93 8.61 19.91
N HIS A 424 7.17 7.72 20.54
CA HIS A 424 7.15 7.54 21.99
C HIS A 424 7.23 6.06 22.34
N LYS A 425 7.87 5.76 23.48
CA LYS A 425 7.83 4.44 24.13
C LYS A 425 7.20 4.61 25.50
N GLY A 426 6.05 3.99 25.70
CA GLY A 426 5.35 3.96 26.98
C GLY A 426 5.60 2.67 27.75
N SER A 427 5.14 2.63 29.00
CA SER A 427 4.94 1.38 29.73
C SER A 427 3.58 1.42 30.41
N ILE A 428 2.78 0.38 30.23
CA ILE A 428 1.52 0.19 30.93
C ILE A 428 1.71 -0.94 31.92
N THR A 429 1.36 -0.70 33.18
CA THR A 429 1.31 -1.76 34.19
C THR A 429 -0.02 -2.48 34.00
N ASP A 430 0.04 -3.75 33.60
CA ASP A 430 -1.13 -4.60 33.48
C ASP A 430 -1.82 -4.72 34.87
N PRO A 431 -3.09 -4.30 35.03
CA PRO A 431 -3.72 -4.20 36.35
C PRO A 431 -4.05 -5.56 36.99
N LYS A 432 -3.94 -6.67 36.25
CA LYS A 432 -4.18 -8.02 36.76
C LYS A 432 -2.89 -8.74 37.15
N THR A 433 -1.82 -8.53 36.39
CA THR A 433 -0.53 -9.24 36.57
C THR A 433 0.58 -8.35 37.15
N ASN A 434 0.33 -7.05 37.29
CA ASN A 434 1.28 -6.02 37.73
C ASN A 434 2.57 -5.93 36.88
N LYS A 435 2.60 -6.58 35.70
CA LYS A 435 3.73 -6.57 34.76
C LYS A 435 3.70 -5.32 33.88
N LYS A 436 4.85 -4.65 33.72
CA LYS A 436 5.00 -3.50 32.81
C LYS A 436 5.15 -3.95 31.36
N LYS A 437 4.08 -3.85 30.57
CA LYS A 437 4.09 -4.04 29.11
C LYS A 437 4.62 -2.77 28.43
N LYS A 438 5.61 -2.88 27.54
CA LYS A 438 6.18 -1.73 26.79
C LYS A 438 5.33 -1.44 25.56
N THR A 439 4.86 -0.20 25.42
CA THR A 439 4.05 0.23 24.29
C THR A 439 4.85 1.08 23.31
N HIS A 440 4.64 0.86 22.02
CA HIS A 440 5.31 1.57 20.94
C HIS A 440 4.27 2.38 20.15
N MET A 441 4.57 3.65 19.89
CA MET A 441 3.60 4.54 19.24
C MET A 441 4.27 5.69 18.48
N PHE A 442 3.59 6.17 17.45
CA PHE A 442 3.94 7.41 16.75
C PHE A 442 2.79 8.41 16.83
N ARG A 443 3.09 9.70 16.66
CA ARG A 443 2.10 10.77 16.55
C ARG A 443 1.99 11.28 15.11
N ALA A 444 0.76 11.46 14.64
CA ALA A 444 0.46 12.09 13.36
C ALA A 444 -0.87 12.84 13.47
N VAL A 445 -1.09 13.89 12.65
CA VAL A 445 -2.35 14.63 12.63
C VAL A 445 -3.37 13.88 11.76
N PRO A 446 -4.49 13.36 12.31
CA PRO A 446 -5.48 12.61 11.55
C PRO A 446 -6.22 13.46 10.52
N LYS A 447 -6.76 12.83 9.46
CA LYS A 447 -7.52 13.57 8.45
C LYS A 447 -8.72 14.32 9.05
N GLY A 448 -8.75 15.64 8.91
CA GLY A 448 -9.87 16.50 9.33
C GLY A 448 -9.86 16.89 10.81
N ARG A 449 -8.68 16.77 11.45
CA ARG A 449 -8.29 17.36 12.73
C ARG A 449 -7.01 18.18 12.52
N ASP A 450 -6.70 19.06 13.45
CA ASP A 450 -5.49 19.91 13.43
C ASP A 450 -4.44 19.44 14.43
N GLU A 451 -4.86 18.78 15.53
CA GLU A 451 -3.98 18.26 16.57
C GLU A 451 -3.43 16.85 16.28
N PRO A 452 -2.18 16.53 16.69
CA PRO A 452 -1.62 15.17 16.59
C PRO A 452 -2.36 14.17 17.48
N ALA A 453 -2.61 12.97 16.96
CA ALA A 453 -3.13 11.84 17.71
C ALA A 453 -2.12 10.69 17.77
N VAL A 454 -2.31 9.81 18.75
CA VAL A 454 -1.49 8.61 18.95
C VAL A 454 -1.94 7.49 18.02
N PHE A 455 -0.96 6.85 17.38
CA PHE A 455 -1.12 5.62 16.62
C PHE A 455 -0.20 4.55 17.24
N TYR A 456 -0.79 3.46 17.73
CA TYR A 456 -0.04 2.36 18.32
C TYR A 456 0.49 1.43 17.24
N VAL A 457 1.68 0.89 17.46
CA VAL A 457 2.35 -0.10 16.60
C VAL A 457 3.08 -1.11 17.48
N ASN A 458 3.48 -2.26 16.93
CA ASN A 458 4.22 -3.26 17.68
C ASN A 458 5.74 -2.90 17.72
N LYS A 459 6.53 -3.76 18.38
CA LYS A 459 7.99 -3.60 18.44
C LYS A 459 8.63 -3.72 17.05
N ASP A 460 8.17 -4.67 16.24
CA ASP A 460 8.81 -5.02 14.96
C ASP A 460 8.65 -3.90 13.92
N THR A 461 7.49 -3.23 13.89
CA THR A 461 7.29 -1.98 13.13
C THR A 461 8.34 -0.93 13.51
N PHE A 462 8.68 -0.82 14.81
CA PHE A 462 9.71 0.10 15.29
C PHE A 462 11.13 -0.32 14.92
N GLU A 463 11.42 -1.62 14.83
CA GLU A 463 12.72 -2.10 14.35
C GLU A 463 12.88 -1.83 12.85
N LEU A 464 11.84 -2.05 12.03
CA LEU A 464 11.83 -1.67 10.60
C LEU A 464 12.01 -0.16 10.38
N ILE A 465 11.34 0.66 11.18
CA ILE A 465 11.53 2.13 11.17
C ILE A 465 12.97 2.52 11.56
N LYS A 466 13.59 1.81 12.52
CA LYS A 466 15.00 2.02 12.87
C LYS A 466 15.95 1.62 11.76
N GLU A 467 15.68 0.51 11.05
CA GLU A 467 16.50 0.07 9.91
C GLU A 467 16.50 1.10 8.78
N ILE A 468 15.34 1.70 8.46
CA ILE A 468 15.29 2.89 7.58
C ILE A 468 16.13 4.03 8.15
N GLY A 469 16.05 4.27 9.46
CA GLY A 469 16.85 5.29 10.15
C GLY A 469 18.36 5.08 9.98
N PHE A 470 18.85 3.86 10.22
CA PHE A 470 20.26 3.49 10.03
C PHE A 470 20.67 3.57 8.56
N TYR A 471 19.89 3.01 7.63
CA TYR A 471 20.18 3.09 6.20
C TYR A 471 20.27 4.56 5.73
N LEU A 472 19.28 5.39 6.07
CA LEU A 472 19.29 6.79 5.69
C LEU A 472 20.47 7.54 6.32
N LYS A 473 20.71 7.35 7.62
CA LYS A 473 21.74 8.08 8.36
C LYS A 473 23.16 7.67 7.96
N ASP A 474 23.42 6.37 7.97
CA ASP A 474 24.77 5.81 7.96
C ASP A 474 25.19 5.31 6.56
N THR A 475 24.24 4.88 5.71
CA THR A 475 24.52 4.42 4.33
C THR A 475 24.26 5.49 3.27
N HIS A 476 23.21 6.32 3.42
CA HIS A 476 22.76 7.22 2.34
C HIS A 476 23.16 8.69 2.51
N TYR A 477 23.15 9.23 3.73
CA TYR A 477 23.48 10.62 4.03
C TYR A 477 24.79 10.80 4.81
N GLU A 478 25.50 9.71 5.11
CA GLU A 478 26.83 9.71 5.76
C GLU A 478 26.94 10.60 7.02
N GLY A 479 25.88 10.64 7.84
CA GLY A 479 25.93 11.37 9.12
C GLY A 479 24.58 11.70 9.74
N SER A 480 23.75 12.51 9.06
CA SER A 480 22.48 13.00 9.62
C SER A 480 21.33 12.99 8.61
N ILE A 481 20.17 12.51 9.03
CA ILE A 481 18.96 12.50 8.20
C ILE A 481 18.46 13.95 8.04
N PRO A 482 18.38 14.50 6.81
CA PRO A 482 18.03 15.89 6.60
C PRO A 482 16.55 16.16 6.92
N THR A 483 16.31 17.38 7.41
CA THR A 483 14.97 17.95 7.58
C THR A 483 14.44 18.43 6.24
N VAL A 484 13.33 17.86 5.77
CA VAL A 484 12.81 18.08 4.41
C VAL A 484 11.36 18.56 4.42
N GLU A 485 10.94 19.22 3.34
CA GLU A 485 9.57 19.69 3.17
C GLU A 485 8.57 18.53 2.98
N PHE A 486 7.42 18.61 3.65
CA PHE A 486 6.33 17.66 3.51
C PHE A 486 5.66 17.74 2.12
N ASN A 487 5.94 16.75 1.27
CA ASN A 487 5.43 16.70 -0.10
C ASN A 487 4.12 15.89 -0.29
N TYR A 488 3.61 15.20 0.73
CA TYR A 488 2.41 14.37 0.55
C TYR A 488 1.17 15.25 0.35
N GLN A 489 0.61 15.21 -0.87
CA GLN A 489 -0.56 16.01 -1.26
C GLN A 489 -0.36 17.53 -1.05
N LYS A 490 0.89 18.04 -1.12
CA LYS A 490 1.19 19.48 -1.09
C LYS A 490 0.39 20.28 -2.14
N TYR A 491 0.21 19.70 -3.32
CA TYR A 491 -0.64 20.24 -4.40
C TYR A 491 -2.14 20.37 -4.04
N ARG A 492 -2.56 19.84 -2.89
CA ARG A 492 -3.91 19.98 -2.32
C ARG A 492 -3.98 20.96 -1.14
N GLY A 493 -2.95 21.79 -0.96
CA GLY A 493 -2.81 22.71 0.17
C GLY A 493 -2.48 22.03 1.52
N ILE A 494 -2.20 20.72 1.56
CA ILE A 494 -1.80 20.05 2.81
C ILE A 494 -0.35 20.44 3.13
N SER A 495 -0.19 21.23 4.20
CA SER A 495 1.10 21.59 4.78
C SER A 495 1.35 20.89 6.11
N ARG A 496 2.61 20.59 6.41
CA ARG A 496 3.12 20.10 7.69
C ARG A 496 4.52 20.71 7.93
N PRO A 497 4.97 20.87 9.18
CA PRO A 497 6.30 21.40 9.48
C PRO A 497 7.39 20.55 8.81
N ASN A 498 8.48 21.17 8.36
CA ASN A 498 9.63 20.44 7.84
C ASN A 498 10.21 19.54 8.95
N GLN A 499 10.46 18.26 8.64
CA GLN A 499 10.96 17.26 9.60
C GLN A 499 11.91 16.28 8.90
N PRO A 500 12.77 15.55 9.63
CA PRO A 500 13.48 14.40 9.10
C PRO A 500 12.52 13.22 9.02
N TYR A 501 11.63 13.26 8.02
CA TYR A 501 10.64 12.22 7.77
C TYR A 501 11.27 10.85 7.54
N VAL A 502 10.57 9.78 7.91
CA VAL A 502 10.97 8.39 7.60
C VAL A 502 10.94 8.17 6.10
N PHE A 503 9.82 8.52 5.46
CA PHE A 503 9.61 8.33 4.03
C PHE A 503 10.25 9.45 3.19
N GLN A 504 11.57 9.43 3.10
CA GLN A 504 12.37 10.34 2.27
C GLN A 504 13.57 9.64 1.63
N LEU A 505 14.08 10.19 0.53
CA LEU A 505 15.35 9.80 -0.09
C LEU A 505 15.88 10.99 -0.92
N HIS A 506 17.21 11.11 -1.07
CA HIS A 506 17.87 12.22 -1.79
C HIS A 506 17.33 13.62 -1.40
N GLY A 507 17.20 13.89 -0.09
CA GLY A 507 16.77 15.18 0.44
C GLY A 507 15.32 15.58 0.14
N ARG A 508 14.44 14.62 -0.19
CA ARG A 508 13.02 14.91 -0.50
C ARG A 508 12.06 13.89 0.08
N HIS A 509 11.02 14.37 0.77
CA HIS A 509 9.89 13.57 1.23
C HIS A 509 9.14 12.89 0.08
N PHE A 510 8.58 11.70 0.33
CA PHE A 510 7.83 10.93 -0.65
C PHE A 510 6.46 11.55 -0.98
N GLY A 511 6.16 11.60 -2.28
CA GLY A 511 4.83 11.97 -2.76
C GLY A 511 3.83 10.81 -2.65
N HIS A 512 2.56 11.11 -2.89
CA HIS A 512 1.48 10.12 -2.95
C HIS A 512 1.76 8.98 -3.96
N GLN A 513 2.40 9.29 -5.09
CA GLN A 513 2.80 8.31 -6.10
C GLN A 513 3.87 7.34 -5.56
N THR A 514 4.98 7.84 -5.02
CA THR A 514 6.06 7.00 -4.46
C THR A 514 5.57 6.12 -3.31
N LEU A 515 4.75 6.64 -2.40
CA LEU A 515 4.15 5.81 -1.33
C LEU A 515 3.19 4.74 -1.88
N GLY A 516 2.52 5.00 -3.01
CA GLY A 516 1.75 3.99 -3.73
C GLY A 516 2.66 2.96 -4.41
N CYS A 517 3.76 3.39 -5.01
CA CYS A 517 4.73 2.56 -5.71
C CYS A 517 5.39 1.53 -4.78
N ILE A 518 5.90 1.94 -3.61
CA ILE A 518 6.53 1.02 -2.65
C ILE A 518 5.55 -0.03 -2.10
N LEU A 519 4.27 0.34 -1.93
CA LEU A 519 3.24 -0.59 -1.46
C LEU A 519 2.81 -1.55 -2.58
N ASN A 520 2.64 -1.05 -3.81
CA ASN A 520 2.36 -1.87 -4.98
C ASN A 520 3.50 -2.86 -5.24
N PHE A 521 4.76 -2.45 -5.03
CA PHE A 521 5.92 -3.32 -5.12
C PHE A 521 5.81 -4.44 -4.08
N ILE A 522 5.87 -4.15 -2.77
CA ILE A 522 5.89 -5.21 -1.74
C ILE A 522 4.65 -6.12 -1.76
N CYS A 523 3.52 -5.67 -2.32
CA CYS A 523 2.28 -6.43 -2.48
C CYS A 523 2.06 -7.03 -3.89
N PHE A 524 3.02 -6.97 -4.81
CA PHE A 524 2.86 -7.51 -6.18
C PHE A 524 2.66 -9.03 -6.17
N GLY A 525 1.75 -9.57 -6.99
CA GLY A 525 1.38 -11.00 -6.95
C GLY A 525 0.56 -11.44 -5.72
N LEU A 526 0.27 -10.55 -4.74
CA LEU A 526 -0.73 -10.83 -3.70
C LEU A 526 -2.13 -10.57 -4.27
N ILE A 527 -2.63 -11.53 -5.05
CA ILE A 527 -3.92 -11.49 -5.72
C ILE A 527 -5.01 -12.06 -4.80
N TYR A 528 -6.11 -11.33 -4.66
CA TYR A 528 -7.31 -11.76 -3.93
C TYR A 528 -8.53 -11.57 -4.81
N GLU A 529 -9.57 -12.39 -4.62
CA GLU A 529 -10.80 -12.31 -5.40
C GLU A 529 -12.02 -11.99 -4.53
N THR A 530 -12.91 -11.14 -5.05
CA THR A 530 -14.27 -11.05 -4.52
C THR A 530 -15.07 -12.32 -4.84
N GLN A 531 -16.21 -12.51 -4.18
CA GLN A 531 -17.18 -13.57 -4.55
C GLN A 531 -17.62 -13.50 -6.03
N ASP A 532 -17.58 -12.30 -6.63
CA ASP A 532 -17.89 -12.05 -8.04
C ASP A 532 -16.68 -12.29 -8.97
N LYS A 533 -15.62 -12.97 -8.51
CA LYS A 533 -14.34 -13.24 -9.20
C LYS A 533 -13.59 -11.99 -9.70
N LYS A 534 -13.78 -10.84 -9.06
CA LYS A 534 -13.05 -9.62 -9.42
C LYS A 534 -11.76 -9.53 -8.61
N LEU A 535 -10.64 -9.30 -9.31
CA LEU A 535 -9.33 -9.16 -8.68
C LEU A 535 -9.29 -7.91 -7.77
N VAL A 536 -8.76 -8.09 -6.56
CA VAL A 536 -8.70 -7.08 -5.50
C VAL A 536 -7.25 -6.68 -5.25
N LYS A 537 -6.83 -5.58 -5.88
CA LYS A 537 -5.55 -4.95 -5.57
C LYS A 537 -5.52 -4.38 -4.15
N LEU A 538 -4.50 -4.76 -3.37
CA LEU A 538 -4.19 -4.16 -2.07
C LEU A 538 -3.90 -2.66 -2.17
N LYS A 539 -4.56 -1.88 -1.31
CA LYS A 539 -4.52 -0.40 -1.28
C LYS A 539 -4.51 0.07 0.17
N PRO A 540 -3.93 1.25 0.52
CA PRO A 540 -3.81 1.70 1.92
C PRO A 540 -5.14 1.79 2.67
N HIS A 541 -6.21 2.20 1.97
CA HIS A 541 -7.55 2.28 2.58
C HIS A 541 -8.17 0.90 2.80
N LEU A 542 -7.84 -0.07 1.96
CA LEU A 542 -8.30 -1.45 2.07
C LEU A 542 -7.59 -2.15 3.25
N LEU A 543 -6.28 -1.97 3.40
CA LEU A 543 -5.52 -2.47 4.57
C LEU A 543 -6.05 -1.91 5.89
N ARG A 544 -6.40 -0.61 5.93
CA ARG A 544 -7.07 0.01 7.10
C ARG A 544 -8.45 -0.60 7.38
N HIS A 545 -9.21 -0.97 6.35
CA HIS A 545 -10.47 -1.69 6.53
C HIS A 545 -10.25 -3.13 6.99
N GLY A 546 -9.26 -3.85 6.44
CA GLY A 546 -8.84 -5.17 6.91
C GLY A 546 -8.48 -5.17 8.39
N PHE A 547 -7.69 -4.18 8.84
CA PHE A 547 -7.36 -3.97 10.26
C PHE A 547 -8.63 -3.80 11.11
N ALA A 548 -9.54 -2.91 10.70
CA ALA A 548 -10.78 -2.64 11.43
C ALA A 548 -11.67 -3.89 11.52
N THR A 549 -11.84 -4.59 10.40
CA THR A 549 -12.63 -5.82 10.30
C THR A 549 -12.01 -6.94 11.13
N HIS A 550 -10.69 -7.15 11.08
CA HIS A 550 -10.00 -8.15 11.90
C HIS A 550 -10.11 -7.82 13.39
N ALA A 551 -9.92 -6.55 13.80
CA ALA A 551 -10.07 -6.14 15.20
C ALA A 551 -11.50 -6.36 15.74
N VAL A 552 -12.55 -6.10 14.94
CA VAL A 552 -13.95 -6.32 15.36
C VAL A 552 -14.37 -7.79 15.26
N GLN A 553 -13.99 -8.51 14.21
CA GLN A 553 -14.51 -9.86 13.92
C GLN A 553 -13.64 -10.99 14.49
N ALA A 554 -12.31 -10.86 14.45
CA ALA A 554 -11.40 -11.90 14.94
C ALA A 554 -10.96 -11.65 16.40
N LYS A 555 -10.90 -10.38 16.83
CA LYS A 555 -10.52 -9.99 18.20
C LYS A 555 -11.66 -9.45 19.04
N GLU A 556 -12.84 -9.32 18.45
CA GLU A 556 -14.10 -9.00 19.15
C GLU A 556 -14.07 -7.64 19.89
N PHE A 557 -13.23 -6.71 19.43
CA PHE A 557 -13.13 -5.39 20.02
C PHE A 557 -14.43 -4.60 19.80
N SER A 558 -14.84 -3.84 20.81
CA SER A 558 -15.97 -2.94 20.65
C SER A 558 -15.69 -1.92 19.55
N ILE A 559 -16.74 -1.55 18.82
CA ILE A 559 -16.66 -0.58 17.73
C ILE A 559 -16.05 0.74 18.24
N ASP A 560 -16.35 1.12 19.49
CA ASP A 560 -15.83 2.32 20.15
C ASP A 560 -14.31 2.27 20.36
N VAL A 561 -13.77 1.13 20.85
CA VAL A 561 -12.31 0.93 20.97
C VAL A 561 -11.65 1.01 19.60
N VAL A 562 -12.20 0.33 18.59
CA VAL A 562 -11.65 0.35 17.23
C VAL A 562 -11.75 1.74 16.60
N ALA A 563 -12.81 2.49 16.86
CA ALA A 563 -12.97 3.86 16.38
C ALA A 563 -11.98 4.84 17.04
N MET A 564 -11.64 4.63 18.32
CA MET A 564 -10.57 5.37 18.99
C MET A 564 -9.19 5.04 18.44
N ILE A 565 -8.84 3.75 18.29
CA ILE A 565 -7.58 3.30 17.66
C ILE A 565 -7.42 3.94 16.27
N LEU A 566 -8.49 3.91 15.48
CA LEU A 566 -8.51 4.45 14.12
C LEU A 566 -8.61 5.98 14.04
N ASN A 567 -8.71 6.68 15.17
CA ASN A 567 -8.91 8.12 15.24
C ASN A 567 -10.05 8.61 14.32
N GLN A 568 -11.24 8.03 14.48
CA GLN A 568 -12.44 8.44 13.74
C GLN A 568 -12.95 9.82 14.21
N LYS A 569 -13.64 10.56 13.34
CA LYS A 569 -14.11 11.93 13.64
C LYS A 569 -15.47 11.94 14.33
N ASP A 570 -16.41 11.15 13.82
CA ASP A 570 -17.78 11.09 14.30
C ASP A 570 -18.00 9.74 15.00
N LEU A 571 -18.11 9.78 16.33
CA LEU A 571 -18.55 8.65 17.16
C LEU A 571 -20.07 8.80 17.38
N GLU A 572 -20.87 8.51 16.35
CA GLU A 572 -22.33 8.54 16.52
C GLU A 572 -22.80 7.35 17.38
N VAL A 573 -23.30 7.68 18.57
CA VAL A 573 -24.08 6.84 19.51
C VAL A 573 -23.30 5.81 20.35
N THR A 574 -22.64 6.30 21.41
CA THR A 574 -22.61 5.68 22.75
C THR A 574 -22.35 6.76 23.82
N GLY A 575 -22.83 6.54 25.05
CA GLY A 575 -22.88 7.59 26.07
C GLY A 575 -21.52 8.06 26.59
N TYR A 576 -21.46 9.30 27.08
CA TYR A 576 -20.26 9.95 27.66
C TYR A 576 -19.57 9.10 28.76
N TYR A 577 -20.32 8.24 29.44
CA TYR A 577 -19.84 7.36 30.51
C TYR A 577 -19.29 6.00 30.05
N SER A 578 -19.38 5.65 28.76
CA SER A 578 -18.91 4.37 28.21
C SER A 578 -17.77 4.49 27.20
N GLN A 579 -17.19 5.68 27.01
CA GLN A 579 -15.99 5.85 26.19
C GLN A 579 -14.76 5.24 26.91
N PRO A 580 -14.01 4.32 26.26
CA PRO A 580 -12.84 3.71 26.88
C PRO A 580 -11.70 4.72 27.04
N THR A 581 -10.98 4.65 28.16
CA THR A 581 -9.83 5.52 28.42
C THR A 581 -8.65 5.19 27.49
N GLN A 582 -7.74 6.14 27.27
CA GLN A 582 -6.52 5.91 26.51
C GLN A 582 -5.68 4.75 27.07
N THR A 583 -5.66 4.55 28.39
CA THR A 583 -4.99 3.40 29.03
C THR A 583 -5.66 2.09 28.63
N GLN A 584 -6.99 1.98 28.71
CA GLN A 584 -7.73 0.78 28.30
C GLN A 584 -7.56 0.47 26.80
N VAL A 585 -7.61 1.50 25.94
CA VAL A 585 -7.31 1.34 24.51
C VAL A 585 -5.87 0.83 24.29
N ALA A 586 -4.93 1.35 25.06
CA ALA A 586 -3.51 1.00 24.95
C ALA A 586 -3.19 -0.39 25.53
N GLU A 587 -3.92 -0.87 26.55
CA GLU A 587 -3.88 -2.27 27.01
C GLU A 587 -4.41 -3.21 25.93
N VAL A 588 -5.62 -2.96 25.45
CA VAL A 588 -6.30 -3.78 24.43
C VAL A 588 -5.48 -3.88 23.14
N ILE A 589 -4.87 -2.79 22.68
CA ILE A 589 -4.01 -2.84 21.48
C ILE A 589 -2.63 -3.46 21.73
N THR A 590 -2.11 -3.43 22.96
CA THR A 590 -0.86 -4.15 23.29
C THR A 590 -1.10 -5.65 23.30
N ASP A 591 -2.22 -6.09 23.87
CA ASP A 591 -2.64 -7.48 23.83
C ASP A 591 -3.04 -7.90 22.41
N PHE A 592 -3.62 -7.00 21.61
CA PHE A 592 -3.82 -7.21 20.18
C PHE A 592 -2.51 -7.45 19.45
N HIS A 593 -1.52 -6.56 19.61
CA HIS A 593 -0.24 -6.67 18.93
C HIS A 593 0.55 -7.89 19.38
N THR A 594 0.45 -8.26 20.66
CA THR A 594 1.05 -9.50 21.18
C THR A 594 0.38 -10.71 20.54
N SER A 595 -0.96 -10.81 20.60
CA SER A 595 -1.73 -11.89 19.98
C SER A 595 -1.56 -11.93 18.45
N MET A 596 -1.46 -10.79 17.79
CA MET A 596 -1.24 -10.68 16.35
C MET A 596 0.16 -11.14 15.97
N ASN A 597 1.18 -10.75 16.74
CA ASN A 597 2.55 -11.23 16.52
C ASN A 597 2.63 -12.74 16.76
N THR A 598 2.05 -13.25 17.85
CA THR A 598 1.98 -14.68 18.13
C THR A 598 1.20 -15.45 17.08
N GLU A 599 0.05 -14.95 16.61
CA GLU A 599 -0.70 -15.56 15.51
C GLU A 599 0.03 -15.45 14.17
N ILE A 600 0.78 -14.38 13.91
CA ILE A 600 1.65 -14.28 12.74
C ILE A 600 2.78 -15.30 12.85
N ASP A 601 3.40 -15.45 14.02
CA ASP A 601 4.44 -16.45 14.26
C ASP A 601 3.87 -17.89 14.20
N MET A 602 2.61 -18.12 14.55
CA MET A 602 1.88 -19.39 14.35
C MET A 602 1.42 -19.62 12.90
N MET A 603 1.01 -18.58 12.17
CA MET A 603 0.60 -18.65 10.75
C MET A 603 1.79 -18.76 9.81
N LYS A 604 3.00 -18.41 10.26
CA LYS A 604 4.26 -18.82 9.63
C LYS A 604 4.50 -20.33 9.78
N GLU A 605 3.79 -21.02 10.67
CA GLU A 605 4.05 -22.40 11.07
C GLU A 605 2.99 -23.41 10.56
N VAL A 606 1.70 -23.03 10.42
CA VAL A 606 0.64 -23.98 10.00
C VAL A 606 -0.42 -23.38 9.07
N LEU A 607 -0.60 -24.00 7.89
CA LEU A 607 -1.76 -23.82 7.00
C LEU A 607 -2.61 -25.10 6.94
N ARG A 608 -3.89 -25.05 7.35
CA ARG A 608 -5.09 -25.65 6.67
C ARG A 608 -6.36 -25.78 7.56
N GLN A 609 -7.47 -25.14 7.12
CA GLN A 609 -8.89 -25.61 7.08
C GLN A 609 -9.64 -26.01 8.39
N PRO A 610 -10.97 -26.29 8.38
CA PRO A 610 -12.11 -25.78 7.58
C PRO A 610 -13.25 -25.16 8.45
N GLU A 611 -14.41 -24.83 7.85
CA GLU A 611 -15.41 -23.89 8.42
C GLU A 611 -16.33 -24.40 9.57
N GLU A 612 -16.39 -25.70 9.86
CA GLU A 612 -17.33 -26.26 10.87
C GLU A 612 -17.00 -25.88 12.32
N LEU A 613 -15.71 -25.63 12.63
CA LEU A 613 -15.24 -25.23 13.97
C LEU A 613 -15.83 -23.89 14.45
N ARG A 614 -16.25 -23.00 13.53
CA ARG A 614 -16.78 -21.67 13.90
C ARG A 614 -18.07 -21.73 14.71
N ALA A 615 -18.94 -22.70 14.45
CA ALA A 615 -20.24 -22.81 15.14
C ALA A 615 -20.13 -23.23 16.62
N LEU A 616 -19.05 -23.93 16.98
CA LEU A 616 -18.82 -24.40 18.36
C LEU A 616 -18.21 -23.32 19.26
N PHE A 617 -17.36 -22.44 18.72
CA PHE A 617 -16.71 -21.37 19.49
C PHE A 617 -17.68 -20.32 20.07
N GLU A 618 -18.76 -20.00 19.34
CA GLU A 618 -19.80 -19.02 19.75
C GLU A 618 -20.40 -19.32 21.13
N ARG A 619 -20.55 -20.60 21.49
CA ARG A 619 -21.31 -21.01 22.68
C ARG A 619 -20.54 -20.91 24.00
N GLN A 620 -19.21 -20.90 23.97
CA GLN A 620 -18.35 -21.10 25.15
C GLN A 620 -17.61 -19.84 25.65
N LYS A 621 -17.85 -18.70 25.02
CA LYS A 621 -17.23 -17.37 25.23
C LYS A 621 -17.45 -16.72 26.63
N LYS A 622 -17.87 -17.46 27.66
CA LYS A 622 -18.48 -16.90 28.89
C LYS A 622 -17.72 -17.02 30.23
N ILE A 623 -16.57 -17.71 30.36
CA ILE A 623 -16.14 -18.19 31.71
C ILE A 623 -14.66 -17.99 32.15
N SER A 624 -13.60 -18.03 31.33
CA SER A 624 -12.19 -17.88 31.81
C SER A 624 -11.19 -17.29 30.79
N GLY A 625 -9.89 -17.18 31.14
CA GLY A 625 -8.87 -16.40 30.40
C GLY A 625 -7.43 -16.95 30.37
N PRO A 626 -6.47 -16.21 29.75
CA PRO A 626 -5.21 -16.73 29.18
C PRO A 626 -3.93 -16.61 30.05
N PHE A 627 -2.86 -17.29 29.59
CA PHE A 627 -1.47 -17.30 30.08
C PHE A 627 -1.17 -18.19 31.31
N SER A 628 -1.80 -19.37 31.38
CA SER A 628 -1.47 -20.40 32.38
C SER A 628 -0.33 -21.30 31.90
N GLU A 629 0.65 -21.60 32.74
CA GLU A 629 1.70 -22.60 32.43
C GLU A 629 1.13 -24.02 32.42
N THR A 630 1.63 -24.86 31.52
CA THR A 630 1.11 -26.22 31.26
C THR A 630 2.23 -27.14 30.80
N VAL A 631 2.06 -28.47 30.93
CA VAL A 631 3.10 -29.45 30.54
C VAL A 631 3.53 -29.24 29.08
N GLY A 632 4.82 -28.96 28.89
CA GLY A 632 5.46 -28.76 27.59
C GLY A 632 5.21 -27.41 26.92
N GLY A 633 4.60 -26.42 27.60
CA GLY A 633 4.30 -25.13 26.97
C GLY A 633 3.50 -24.14 27.80
N THR A 634 2.88 -23.17 27.13
CA THR A 634 2.02 -22.15 27.75
C THR A 634 0.63 -22.15 27.13
N CYS A 635 -0.41 -22.20 27.97
CA CYS A 635 -1.79 -22.10 27.53
C CYS A 635 -2.16 -20.64 27.25
N VAL A 636 -2.31 -20.31 25.97
CA VAL A 636 -2.67 -18.97 25.51
C VAL A 636 -4.18 -18.78 25.31
N THR A 637 -4.97 -19.80 25.66
CA THR A 637 -6.44 -19.76 25.51
C THR A 637 -7.06 -18.69 26.40
N ASN A 638 -7.66 -17.66 25.82
CA ASN A 638 -8.47 -16.68 26.55
C ASN A 638 -9.92 -17.16 26.75
N LYS A 639 -10.10 -18.48 26.83
CA LYS A 639 -11.38 -19.21 26.87
C LYS A 639 -11.36 -20.22 28.03
N VAL A 640 -12.43 -21.01 28.19
CA VAL A 640 -12.37 -22.23 29.03
C VAL A 640 -11.63 -23.32 28.29
N CYS A 641 -10.73 -24.01 28.98
CA CYS A 641 -10.04 -25.18 28.45
C CYS A 641 -11.06 -26.25 28.02
N PRO A 642 -11.16 -26.56 26.71
CA PRO A 642 -12.20 -27.47 26.20
C PRO A 642 -12.03 -28.92 26.67
N THR A 643 -10.82 -29.28 27.11
CA THR A 643 -10.40 -30.64 27.45
C THR A 643 -10.16 -30.86 28.96
N LYS A 644 -10.69 -29.98 29.83
CA LYS A 644 -10.51 -30.04 31.30
C LYS A 644 -9.05 -30.16 31.76
N LEU A 645 -8.17 -29.32 31.20
CA LEU A 645 -6.71 -29.30 31.48
C LEU A 645 -5.93 -30.52 30.97
N ALA A 646 -6.51 -31.37 30.09
CA ALA A 646 -5.69 -32.23 29.23
C ALA A 646 -4.98 -31.35 28.18
N CYS A 647 -3.76 -30.94 28.51
CA CYS A 647 -3.01 -29.91 27.78
C CYS A 647 -2.10 -30.46 26.68
N ILE A 648 -1.89 -31.78 26.62
CA ILE A 648 -1.20 -32.46 25.52
C ILE A 648 -2.21 -32.66 24.38
N GLY A 649 -1.86 -32.30 23.15
CA GLY A 649 -2.75 -32.25 21.98
C GLY A 649 -3.64 -31.01 21.94
N CYS A 650 -3.35 -29.99 22.77
CA CYS A 650 -4.23 -28.84 22.90
C CYS A 650 -3.84 -27.73 21.92
N VAL A 651 -4.65 -27.52 20.86
CA VAL A 651 -4.53 -26.45 19.83
C VAL A 651 -4.41 -25.02 20.40
N THR A 652 -4.66 -24.83 21.69
CA THR A 652 -4.56 -23.51 22.38
C THR A 652 -3.43 -23.43 23.42
N LYS A 653 -2.58 -24.45 23.46
CA LYS A 653 -1.26 -24.42 24.07
C LYS A 653 -0.24 -24.08 22.98
N ILE A 654 0.75 -23.26 23.30
CA ILE A 654 1.96 -23.10 22.49
C ILE A 654 3.01 -24.03 23.11
N PRO A 655 3.48 -25.07 22.40
CA PRO A 655 4.64 -25.85 22.83
C PRO A 655 5.89 -24.97 22.87
N GLU A 656 6.69 -25.10 23.93
CA GLU A 656 7.86 -24.24 24.16
C GLU A 656 9.15 -25.08 24.14
N PRO A 657 10.16 -24.76 23.29
CA PRO A 657 11.39 -25.56 23.18
C PRO A 657 12.15 -25.78 24.49
N ASP A 658 12.11 -24.81 25.40
CA ASP A 658 12.67 -24.89 26.75
C ASP A 658 11.94 -25.89 27.67
N LYS A 659 10.64 -26.13 27.42
CA LYS A 659 9.81 -27.12 28.14
C LYS A 659 9.71 -28.49 27.45
N LYS A 660 10.41 -28.69 26.32
CA LYS A 660 10.51 -29.98 25.58
C LYS A 660 10.83 -31.18 26.48
N HIS A 661 11.62 -30.97 27.53
CA HIS A 661 11.99 -31.99 28.51
C HIS A 661 10.80 -32.52 29.33
N GLU A 662 9.83 -31.65 29.66
CA GLU A 662 8.58 -32.04 30.34
C GLU A 662 7.75 -32.96 29.46
N LEU A 663 7.70 -32.67 28.15
CA LEU A 663 6.94 -33.45 27.18
C LEU A 663 7.53 -34.85 26.97
N ILE A 664 8.86 -34.96 26.97
CA ILE A 664 9.58 -36.24 26.91
C ILE A 664 9.28 -37.09 28.16
N ALA A 665 9.28 -36.47 29.35
CA ALA A 665 8.91 -37.16 30.59
C ALA A 665 7.44 -37.63 30.58
N TYR A 666 6.53 -36.79 30.08
CA TYR A 666 5.10 -37.13 29.97
C TYR A 666 4.84 -38.23 28.94
N LEU A 667 5.57 -38.22 27.82
CA LEU A 667 5.52 -39.26 26.79
C LEU A 667 5.95 -40.62 27.34
N LYS A 668 7.06 -40.66 28.11
CA LYS A 668 7.54 -41.88 28.76
C LYS A 668 6.50 -42.45 29.73
N TRP A 669 5.91 -41.59 30.58
CA TRP A 669 4.84 -42.00 31.49
C TRP A 669 3.60 -42.55 30.75
N ALA A 670 3.22 -41.93 29.62
CA ALA A 670 2.09 -42.40 28.82
C ALA A 670 2.39 -43.75 28.14
N GLU A 671 3.64 -43.99 27.69
CA GLU A 671 4.07 -45.26 27.11
C GLU A 671 4.06 -46.40 28.14
N GLU A 672 4.56 -46.16 29.35
CA GLU A 672 4.52 -47.10 30.49
C GLU A 672 3.07 -47.38 30.94
N SER A 673 2.24 -46.33 31.05
CA SER A 673 0.82 -46.47 31.45
C SER A 673 -0.01 -47.23 30.42
N LYS A 674 0.26 -47.03 29.13
CA LYS A 674 -0.36 -47.78 28.01
C LYS A 674 -0.13 -49.29 28.15
N ASP A 675 1.10 -49.70 28.46
CA ASP A 675 1.43 -51.13 28.60
C ASP A 675 0.76 -51.73 29.86
N TYR A 676 0.72 -51.00 30.98
CA TYR A 676 -0.03 -51.40 32.16
C TYR A 676 -1.53 -51.60 31.90
N PHE A 677 -2.20 -50.66 31.21
CA PHE A 677 -3.64 -50.80 30.90
C PHE A 677 -3.93 -51.96 29.95
N LYS A 678 -3.00 -52.26 29.02
CA LYS A 678 -3.08 -53.41 28.13
C LYS A 678 -2.98 -54.74 28.88
N GLU A 679 -2.04 -54.87 29.81
CA GLU A 679 -1.90 -56.06 30.66
C GLU A 679 -3.16 -56.30 31.52
N ASN A 680 -3.78 -55.24 32.02
CA ASN A 680 -4.98 -55.29 32.85
C ASN A 680 -6.31 -55.30 32.04
N ARG A 681 -6.25 -55.42 30.71
CA ARG A 681 -7.42 -55.47 29.80
C ARG A 681 -8.37 -54.26 29.93
N MET A 682 -7.80 -53.08 30.10
CA MET A 682 -8.51 -51.81 30.20
C MET A 682 -8.48 -51.06 28.87
N ASP A 683 -9.06 -51.67 27.83
CA ASP A 683 -8.93 -51.28 26.41
C ASP A 683 -9.21 -49.79 26.15
N MET A 684 -10.19 -49.20 26.86
CA MET A 684 -10.52 -47.77 26.75
C MET A 684 -9.43 -46.83 27.29
N GLU A 685 -8.70 -47.24 28.34
CA GLU A 685 -7.56 -46.48 28.87
C GLU A 685 -6.30 -46.70 28.03
N GLU A 686 -6.08 -47.91 27.50
CA GLU A 686 -5.03 -48.16 26.50
C GLU A 686 -5.22 -47.25 25.25
N MET A 687 -6.46 -47.13 24.76
CA MET A 687 -6.78 -46.28 23.61
C MET A 687 -6.55 -44.79 23.91
N LYS A 688 -6.90 -44.30 25.10
CA LYS A 688 -6.59 -42.92 25.51
C LYS A 688 -5.09 -42.67 25.59
N MET A 689 -4.31 -43.59 26.15
CA MET A 689 -2.85 -43.43 26.22
C MET A 689 -2.22 -43.43 24.82
N LYS A 690 -2.71 -44.26 23.88
CA LYS A 690 -2.28 -44.19 22.46
C LYS A 690 -2.54 -42.81 21.83
N GLN A 691 -3.67 -42.18 22.12
CA GLN A 691 -3.97 -40.82 21.67
C GLN A 691 -3.01 -39.79 22.28
N VAL A 692 -2.79 -39.83 23.60
CA VAL A 692 -1.84 -38.95 24.29
C VAL A 692 -0.40 -39.09 23.75
N ILE A 693 0.02 -40.32 23.44
CA ILE A 693 1.32 -40.62 22.81
C ILE A 693 1.42 -40.02 21.40
N HIS A 694 0.35 -40.09 20.61
CA HIS A 694 0.28 -39.47 19.29
C HIS A 694 0.38 -37.95 19.39
N ASP A 695 -0.44 -37.35 20.25
CA ASP A 695 -0.52 -35.90 20.43
C ASP A 695 0.79 -35.29 20.97
N ALA A 696 1.44 -35.96 21.94
CA ALA A 696 2.79 -35.57 22.38
C ALA A 696 3.83 -35.66 21.25
N LYS A 697 3.73 -36.66 20.37
CA LYS A 697 4.61 -36.79 19.20
C LYS A 697 4.32 -35.74 18.11
N VAL A 698 3.10 -35.20 18.05
CA VAL A 698 2.76 -34.04 17.20
C VAL A 698 3.36 -32.76 17.77
N GLU A 699 3.16 -32.46 19.06
CA GLU A 699 3.74 -31.27 19.69
C GLU A 699 5.28 -31.27 19.68
N MET A 700 5.94 -32.44 19.74
CA MET A 700 7.39 -32.55 19.52
C MET A 700 7.83 -32.10 18.12
N LYS A 701 6.99 -32.29 17.10
CA LYS A 701 7.23 -31.76 15.75
C LYS A 701 6.99 -30.25 15.71
N GLU A 702 5.95 -29.76 16.37
CA GLU A 702 5.68 -28.31 16.50
C GLU A 702 6.85 -27.56 17.18
N ILE A 703 7.46 -28.15 18.21
CA ILE A 703 8.70 -27.62 18.81
C ILE A 703 9.85 -27.58 17.80
N ALA A 704 10.03 -28.63 16.98
CA ALA A 704 11.09 -28.69 15.97
C ALA A 704 10.89 -27.67 14.82
N LEU A 705 9.64 -27.31 14.53
CA LEU A 705 9.21 -26.28 13.58
C LEU A 705 9.44 -24.86 14.12
N ILE A 706 9.11 -24.60 15.39
CA ILE A 706 9.45 -23.33 16.07
C ILE A 706 10.98 -23.12 16.13
N GLU A 707 11.74 -24.19 16.32
CA GLU A 707 13.20 -24.19 16.18
C GLU A 707 13.62 -23.87 14.72
N GLU A 708 12.84 -24.25 13.70
CA GLU A 708 13.07 -24.00 12.26
C GLU A 708 12.87 -22.55 11.83
N TYR A 709 11.76 -21.91 12.23
CA TYR A 709 11.56 -20.49 11.90
C TYR A 709 12.64 -19.58 12.52
N ARG A 710 13.15 -19.94 13.71
CA ARG A 710 14.32 -19.27 14.30
C ARG A 710 15.57 -19.48 13.44
N ARG A 711 15.81 -20.73 12.97
CA ARG A 711 16.88 -21.05 11.99
C ARG A 711 16.72 -20.29 10.67
N ASP A 712 15.51 -20.03 10.17
CA ASP A 712 15.26 -19.25 8.93
C ASP A 712 15.60 -17.76 9.09
N LYS A 713 15.27 -17.16 10.24
CA LYS A 713 15.67 -15.78 10.53
C LYS A 713 17.19 -15.64 10.69
N GLU A 714 17.83 -16.70 11.17
CA GLU A 714 19.28 -16.89 11.24
C GLU A 714 19.83 -17.59 9.97
N ASN A 715 19.06 -17.61 8.87
CA ASN A 715 19.51 -18.19 7.61
C ASN A 715 20.30 -17.17 6.79
N GLU A 716 21.60 -17.18 7.06
CA GLU A 716 22.65 -16.62 6.24
C GLU A 716 23.14 -17.73 5.29
N PRO A 717 22.63 -17.82 4.03
CA PRO A 717 23.05 -18.85 3.10
C PRO A 717 24.52 -18.63 2.71
N LYS A 718 25.20 -19.68 2.23
CA LYS A 718 26.58 -19.53 1.77
C LYS A 718 26.64 -19.00 0.34
N LEU A 719 27.60 -18.12 0.08
CA LEU A 719 27.96 -17.74 -1.28
C LEU A 719 28.65 -18.94 -1.95
N ILE A 720 28.13 -19.36 -3.09
CA ILE A 720 28.70 -20.38 -3.95
C ILE A 720 29.40 -19.66 -5.11
N ILE A 721 30.64 -20.05 -5.37
CA ILE A 721 31.45 -19.52 -6.47
C ILE A 721 31.60 -20.66 -7.47
N GLU A 722 31.14 -20.46 -8.69
CA GLU A 722 31.44 -21.37 -9.79
C GLU A 722 32.93 -21.20 -10.14
N LYS A 723 33.70 -22.29 -10.04
CA LYS A 723 35.10 -22.29 -10.48
C LYS A 723 35.14 -22.73 -11.94
N GLU A 724 35.69 -21.87 -12.80
CA GLU A 724 36.21 -22.24 -14.12
C GLU A 724 37.34 -23.29 -14.00
#